data_AF-A0A7V5YRR1-F1
#
_entry.id   AF-A0A7V5YRR1-F1
#
_cell.length_a   1.000
_cell.length_b   1.000
_cell.length_c   1.000
_cell.angle_alpha   90.00
_cell.angle_beta   90.00
_cell.angle_gamma   90.00
#
_symmetry.space_group_name_H-M   'P 1'
#
loop_
_entity.id
_entity.type
_entity.pdbx_description
1 polymer ?
#
loop_
_entity_poly.entity_id
_entity_poly.type
_entity_poly.pdbx_seq_one_letter_code
_entity_poly.pdbx_strand_id
1 'polypeptide(L)'
;MVARWLLIACLSVASVAQAQKAPFTVEALMQIQRISDPQLSPDGQRVAFVVQTIDLEKNARPRHIYVASLNGGTPRRLTWAGESNYRPRWSPDGRRIAFISDRSGTNQVWIMDADGQNPRQITDVPGGADGVLFSPDGQRLIFTTEVYPDCPNMACNQERLQREKDSPVKARIYERLLYRHWDHWRTARRRHLFVVNIDGTGLRDLTPGDLDVPPFSFGGPDDYAISPDGKEVCFVAKPDPNPATSTNTELFVVPIEGGEVVRLTQSLGADNSPAYSPDGTALAWRTQVRGGYESDRWRLAVMRRKPAEATRAATGPGVSTPGTPQPQTVAKITAPEGTTAEASSPPARWDPSTTIVLTEGLDRPVLEFIWAPDSQRIFFTVEDRGRRNIHLVSAVGGASRLVVTCSCSLGDMQISRDGKTLVYTQQSGSRPVEIYAASAAGGAPRPVTNLNQSILDRYHLSPYEEFRVEAPDRTPVYSFMIKPPNFDPSRRYPVLVLIHGGPQSAWTESWSYRWNAQVFAGAGYIVVMPNPRGSTGYGQRFTDEINADWGGKVYQDIMAVVDYVASLPYVDPDRMAAAGGSYGGYMVNWILGQTQRFKALVSHAGVFDLRSWAMETEELWFPIWDLRGMPWENPETYERWSPSNYIRNFSTPTLVIHGELDFRVPYGQALQLFTALQMRQVPSKLLIFPDEGHWVLKPQNSVLWYRTFLDWLNQWLRVPQG
;
A
#
# COMPACT_ATOMS: atom_id res chain seq x y z
N MET A 1 -24.29 -59.30 -64.57
CA MET A 1 -22.93 -58.73 -64.49
C MET A 1 -23.00 -57.47 -63.64
N VAL A 2 -22.49 -57.50 -62.40
CA VAL A 2 -22.47 -56.35 -61.49
C VAL A 2 -21.02 -56.13 -61.07
N ALA A 3 -20.45 -54.98 -61.45
CA ALA A 3 -19.13 -54.55 -61.04
C ALA A 3 -19.27 -53.49 -59.92
N ARG A 4 -18.66 -53.76 -58.76
CA ARG A 4 -18.50 -52.84 -57.65
C ARG A 4 -17.27 -51.96 -57.91
N TRP A 5 -17.43 -50.64 -57.78
CA TRP A 5 -16.33 -49.68 -57.69
C TRP A 5 -16.20 -49.19 -56.25
N LEU A 6 -14.98 -49.27 -55.71
CA LEU A 6 -14.56 -48.73 -54.42
C LEU A 6 -13.79 -47.42 -54.69
N LEU A 7 -14.31 -46.30 -54.18
CA LEU A 7 -13.63 -45.01 -54.14
C LEU A 7 -13.03 -44.83 -52.74
N ILE A 8 -11.70 -44.74 -52.68
CA ILE A 8 -10.94 -44.40 -51.47
C ILE A 8 -10.84 -42.87 -51.40
N ALA A 9 -11.40 -42.27 -50.36
CA ALA A 9 -11.24 -40.86 -50.04
C ALA A 9 -10.09 -40.69 -49.03
N CYS A 10 -9.02 -39.99 -49.41
CA CYS A 10 -7.98 -39.54 -48.50
C CYS A 10 -8.43 -38.27 -47.77
N LEU A 11 -8.68 -38.37 -46.47
CA LEU A 11 -8.88 -37.23 -45.56
C LEU A 11 -7.53 -36.83 -44.96
N SER A 12 -7.00 -35.69 -45.37
CA SER A 12 -5.86 -35.03 -44.72
C SER A 12 -6.35 -34.29 -43.47
N VAL A 13 -6.01 -34.82 -42.29
CA VAL A 13 -6.23 -34.15 -41.00
C VAL A 13 -5.07 -33.18 -40.78
N ALA A 14 -5.30 -31.88 -40.92
CA ALA A 14 -4.35 -30.86 -40.49
C ALA A 14 -4.42 -30.73 -38.97
N SER A 15 -3.44 -31.28 -38.26
CA SER A 15 -3.21 -31.04 -36.84
C SER A 15 -2.73 -29.60 -36.67
N VAL A 16 -3.59 -28.73 -36.15
CA VAL A 16 -3.18 -27.39 -35.70
C VAL A 16 -2.35 -27.59 -34.43
N ALA A 17 -1.04 -27.63 -34.56
CA ALA A 17 -0.14 -27.56 -33.42
C ALA A 17 -0.33 -26.20 -32.74
N GLN A 18 -0.98 -26.18 -31.58
CA GLN A 18 -1.13 -24.96 -30.80
C GLN A 18 0.27 -24.57 -30.29
N ALA A 19 0.78 -23.43 -30.76
CA ALA A 19 2.10 -22.95 -30.39
C ALA A 19 2.22 -22.84 -28.85
N GLN A 20 3.27 -23.43 -28.29
CA GLN A 20 3.53 -23.43 -26.86
C GLN A 20 3.83 -22.00 -26.40
N LYS A 21 3.11 -21.53 -25.37
CA LYS A 21 3.33 -20.18 -24.81
C LYS A 21 4.73 -20.06 -24.20
N ALA A 22 5.35 -18.89 -24.32
CA ALA A 22 6.69 -18.64 -23.80
C ALA A 22 6.71 -18.52 -22.26
N PRO A 23 7.84 -18.81 -21.58
CA PRO A 23 8.00 -18.49 -20.17
C PRO A 23 7.92 -16.97 -19.90
N PHE A 24 7.33 -16.56 -18.78
CA PHE A 24 7.24 -15.15 -18.41
C PHE A 24 8.59 -14.61 -17.90
N THR A 25 9.01 -13.44 -18.38
CA THR A 25 10.33 -12.85 -18.08
C THR A 25 10.23 -11.46 -17.46
N VAL A 26 11.35 -10.91 -16.99
CA VAL A 26 11.41 -9.53 -16.51
C VAL A 26 11.11 -8.53 -17.63
N GLU A 27 11.55 -8.78 -18.86
CA GLU A 27 11.24 -7.94 -20.03
C GLU A 27 9.74 -7.96 -20.35
N ALA A 28 9.06 -9.10 -20.16
CA ALA A 28 7.62 -9.19 -20.27
C ALA A 28 6.92 -8.41 -19.16
N LEU A 29 7.42 -8.51 -17.91
CA LEU A 29 6.90 -7.76 -16.76
C LEU A 29 6.99 -6.25 -16.97
N MET A 30 8.06 -5.75 -17.59
CA MET A 30 8.22 -4.33 -17.90
C MET A 30 7.23 -3.82 -18.96
N GLN A 31 6.63 -4.70 -19.76
CA GLN A 31 5.59 -4.31 -20.73
C GLN A 31 4.20 -4.22 -20.12
N ILE A 32 4.00 -4.72 -18.89
CA ILE A 32 2.69 -4.72 -18.24
C ILE A 32 2.28 -3.30 -17.85
N GLN A 33 1.12 -2.89 -18.34
CA GLN A 33 0.48 -1.63 -17.99
C GLN A 33 -0.17 -1.76 -16.61
N ARG A 34 0.08 -0.77 -15.74
CA ARG A 34 -0.37 -0.81 -14.34
C ARG A 34 -1.58 0.09 -14.15
N ILE A 35 -2.71 -0.49 -13.75
CA ILE A 35 -3.96 0.23 -13.48
C ILE A 35 -4.03 0.60 -11.99
N SER A 36 -4.51 1.81 -11.69
CA SER A 36 -4.84 2.25 -10.32
C SER A 36 -5.90 3.35 -10.29
N ASP A 37 -6.44 3.62 -9.09
CA ASP A 37 -7.37 4.72 -8.78
C ASP A 37 -8.59 4.81 -9.73
N PRO A 38 -9.39 3.73 -9.88
CA PRO A 38 -10.66 3.78 -10.62
C PRO A 38 -11.69 4.67 -9.91
N GLN A 39 -12.33 5.55 -10.69
CA GLN A 39 -13.24 6.57 -10.23
C GLN A 39 -14.50 6.55 -11.11
N LEU A 40 -15.59 6.02 -10.54
CA LEU A 40 -16.86 5.87 -11.23
C LEU A 40 -17.52 7.24 -11.46
N SER A 41 -17.99 7.49 -12.67
CA SER A 41 -18.68 8.73 -13.01
C SER A 41 -20.00 8.86 -12.25
N PRO A 42 -20.45 10.09 -11.93
CA PRO A 42 -21.72 10.36 -11.28
C PRO A 42 -22.96 9.69 -11.89
N ASP A 43 -22.98 9.54 -13.22
CA ASP A 43 -24.04 8.89 -13.98
C ASP A 43 -23.97 7.35 -13.95
N GLY A 44 -22.90 6.78 -13.38
CA GLY A 44 -22.66 5.34 -13.29
C GLY A 44 -22.30 4.67 -14.62
N GLN A 45 -21.93 5.42 -15.67
CA GLN A 45 -21.70 4.86 -16.99
C GLN A 45 -20.23 4.67 -17.36
N ARG A 46 -19.31 5.38 -16.72
CA ARG A 46 -17.89 5.42 -17.10
C ARG A 46 -17.00 5.33 -15.87
N VAL A 47 -15.80 4.79 -16.03
CA VAL A 47 -14.77 4.80 -14.99
C VAL A 47 -13.54 5.53 -15.52
N ALA A 48 -13.09 6.58 -14.82
CA ALA A 48 -11.80 7.21 -15.04
C ALA A 48 -10.76 6.53 -14.16
N PHE A 49 -9.54 6.32 -14.66
CA PHE A 49 -8.49 5.60 -13.91
C PHE A 49 -7.10 5.97 -14.41
N VAL A 50 -6.08 5.60 -13.66
CA VAL A 50 -4.68 5.84 -14.02
C VAL A 50 -4.09 4.60 -14.66
N VAL A 51 -3.34 4.79 -15.75
CA VAL A 51 -2.48 3.78 -16.36
C VAL A 51 -1.05 4.26 -16.30
N GLN A 52 -0.19 3.51 -15.61
CA GLN A 52 1.26 3.69 -15.63
C GLN A 52 1.89 2.70 -16.61
N THR A 53 2.78 3.22 -17.46
CA THR A 53 3.62 2.42 -18.37
C THR A 53 5.08 2.53 -17.96
N ILE A 54 5.93 1.69 -18.55
CA ILE A 54 7.37 1.73 -18.35
C ILE A 54 8.04 2.23 -19.62
N ASP A 55 8.86 3.25 -19.48
CA ASP A 55 9.80 3.70 -20.51
C ASP A 55 11.21 3.30 -20.05
N LEU A 56 11.73 2.21 -20.60
CA LEU A 56 13.05 1.70 -20.24
C LEU A 56 14.16 2.64 -20.70
N GLU A 57 14.04 3.25 -21.87
CA GLU A 57 15.07 4.13 -22.45
C GLU A 57 15.25 5.37 -21.58
N LYS A 58 14.14 6.01 -21.18
CA LYS A 58 14.16 7.17 -20.27
C LYS A 58 14.29 6.80 -18.79
N ASN A 59 14.32 5.50 -18.46
CA ASN A 59 14.26 4.99 -17.10
C ASN A 59 13.10 5.60 -16.28
N ALA A 60 11.96 5.80 -16.96
CA ALA A 60 10.82 6.57 -16.48
C ALA A 60 9.55 5.70 -16.41
N ARG A 61 8.57 6.19 -15.65
CA ARG A 61 7.32 5.46 -15.38
C ARG A 61 6.11 6.36 -15.57
N PRO A 62 5.89 6.86 -16.81
CA PRO A 62 4.87 7.85 -17.05
C PRO A 62 3.49 7.29 -16.75
N ARG A 63 2.60 8.17 -16.28
CA ARG A 63 1.24 7.84 -15.88
C ARG A 63 0.26 8.80 -16.53
N HIS A 64 -0.81 8.22 -17.08
CA HIS A 64 -1.85 8.96 -17.78
C HIS A 64 -3.24 8.52 -17.34
N ILE A 65 -4.20 9.41 -17.53
CA ILE A 65 -5.59 9.17 -17.16
C ILE A 65 -6.31 8.56 -18.37
N TYR A 66 -7.05 7.49 -18.13
CA TYR A 66 -7.87 6.79 -19.10
C TYR A 66 -9.34 6.81 -18.65
N VAL A 67 -10.24 6.59 -19.59
CA VAL A 67 -11.66 6.36 -19.30
C VAL A 67 -12.14 5.09 -20.02
N ALA A 68 -12.95 4.28 -19.34
CA ALA A 68 -13.62 3.13 -19.92
C ALA A 68 -15.13 3.22 -19.69
N SER A 69 -15.91 2.70 -20.63
CA SER A 69 -17.36 2.55 -20.48
C SER A 69 -17.64 1.30 -19.65
N LEU A 70 -18.59 1.40 -18.70
CA LEU A 70 -19.08 0.22 -18.01
C LEU A 70 -19.81 -0.73 -18.96
N ASN A 71 -20.30 -0.30 -20.13
CA ASN A 71 -20.93 -1.20 -21.10
C ASN A 71 -19.90 -1.94 -21.99
N GLY A 72 -18.60 -1.79 -21.71
CA GLY A 72 -17.51 -2.38 -22.47
C GLY A 72 -16.98 -1.47 -23.58
N GLY A 73 -16.00 -1.98 -24.32
CA GLY A 73 -15.23 -1.23 -25.31
C GLY A 73 -13.79 -0.96 -24.87
N THR A 74 -12.99 -0.41 -25.77
CA THR A 74 -11.57 -0.12 -25.50
C THR A 74 -11.43 1.13 -24.64
N PRO A 75 -10.66 1.09 -23.54
CA PRO A 75 -10.36 2.29 -22.77
C PRO A 75 -9.64 3.35 -23.60
N ARG A 76 -10.00 4.61 -23.36
CA ARG A 76 -9.44 5.77 -24.10
C ARG A 76 -8.58 6.62 -23.18
N ARG A 77 -7.37 6.95 -23.63
CA ARG A 77 -6.48 7.91 -22.96
C ARG A 77 -7.05 9.34 -23.03
N LEU A 78 -7.09 10.02 -21.90
CA LEU A 78 -7.55 11.41 -21.76
C LEU A 78 -6.39 12.42 -21.76
N THR A 79 -5.25 12.10 -21.14
CA THR A 79 -4.16 13.06 -20.95
C THR A 79 -2.94 12.76 -21.80
N TRP A 80 -2.42 13.76 -22.51
CA TRP A 80 -1.27 13.63 -23.43
C TRP A 80 -0.07 14.50 -23.07
N ALA A 81 -0.28 15.63 -22.40
CA ALA A 81 0.78 16.50 -21.90
C ALA A 81 1.21 16.13 -20.48
N GLY A 82 2.50 16.33 -20.19
CA GLY A 82 3.13 15.92 -18.93
C GLY A 82 3.31 14.40 -18.83
N GLU A 83 4.23 13.95 -17.97
CA GLU A 83 4.55 12.53 -17.78
C GLU A 83 3.91 11.98 -16.50
N SER A 84 3.40 12.86 -15.63
CA SER A 84 2.74 12.51 -14.38
C SER A 84 1.33 13.07 -14.34
N ASN A 85 0.33 12.28 -14.75
CA ASN A 85 -1.10 12.62 -14.65
C ASN A 85 -1.84 11.56 -13.80
N TYR A 86 -2.46 11.98 -12.70
CA TYR A 86 -3.07 11.06 -11.72
C TYR A 86 -4.14 11.74 -10.85
N ARG A 87 -4.76 10.99 -9.92
CA ARG A 87 -5.87 11.45 -9.05
C ARG A 87 -7.07 12.03 -9.84
N PRO A 88 -7.62 11.33 -10.85
CA PRO A 88 -8.83 11.81 -11.51
C PRO A 88 -9.98 11.89 -10.51
N ARG A 89 -10.73 12.99 -10.45
CA ARG A 89 -11.96 13.12 -9.65
C ARG A 89 -13.02 13.76 -10.50
N TRP A 90 -14.18 13.12 -10.60
CA TRP A 90 -15.31 13.67 -11.33
C TRP A 90 -15.90 14.87 -10.58
N SER A 91 -16.28 15.92 -11.30
CA SER A 91 -17.16 16.94 -10.73
C SER A 91 -18.51 16.32 -10.35
N PRO A 92 -19.25 16.87 -9.36
CA PRO A 92 -20.53 16.30 -8.91
C PRO A 92 -21.59 16.13 -10.01
N ASP A 93 -21.53 16.98 -11.06
CA ASP A 93 -22.39 16.94 -12.24
C ASP A 93 -21.87 16.00 -13.37
N GLY A 94 -20.67 15.43 -13.21
CA GLY A 94 -20.04 14.51 -14.17
C GLY A 94 -19.51 15.16 -15.45
N ARG A 95 -19.51 16.49 -15.55
CA ARG A 95 -19.10 17.23 -16.77
C ARG A 95 -17.61 17.48 -16.85
N ARG A 96 -16.90 17.45 -15.73
CA ARG A 96 -15.47 17.78 -15.63
C ARG A 96 -14.72 16.74 -14.80
N ILE A 97 -13.40 16.69 -14.98
CA ILE A 97 -12.49 15.88 -14.19
C ILE A 97 -11.38 16.79 -13.65
N ALA A 98 -11.23 16.85 -12.32
CA ALA A 98 -10.05 17.40 -11.68
C ALA A 98 -8.96 16.33 -11.57
N PHE A 99 -7.70 16.72 -11.66
CA PHE A 99 -6.56 15.80 -11.59
C PHE A 99 -5.25 16.52 -11.28
N ILE A 100 -4.21 15.77 -10.89
CA ILE A 100 -2.86 16.30 -10.72
C ILE A 100 -2.05 16.09 -12.01
N SER A 101 -1.33 17.12 -12.44
CA SER A 101 -0.45 17.06 -13.61
C SER A 101 0.82 17.87 -13.44
N ASP A 102 1.95 17.33 -13.93
CA ASP A 102 3.26 17.99 -14.02
C ASP A 102 3.46 18.81 -15.30
N ARG A 103 2.43 18.98 -16.13
CA ARG A 103 2.56 19.59 -17.46
C ARG A 103 3.06 21.05 -17.47
N SER A 104 3.00 21.75 -16.35
CA SER A 104 3.57 23.10 -16.16
C SER A 104 4.95 23.09 -15.49
N GLY A 105 5.57 21.92 -15.33
CA GLY A 105 6.91 21.72 -14.75
C GLY A 105 6.92 21.18 -13.32
N THR A 106 5.87 21.45 -12.53
CA THR A 106 5.62 20.83 -11.22
C THR A 106 4.20 20.30 -11.15
N ASN A 107 3.94 19.35 -10.25
CA ASN A 107 2.58 18.84 -10.04
C ASN A 107 1.67 19.99 -9.59
N GLN A 108 0.56 20.20 -10.30
CA GLN A 108 -0.47 21.19 -9.96
C GLN A 108 -1.86 20.55 -10.13
N VAL A 109 -2.90 21.18 -9.57
CA VAL A 109 -4.29 20.79 -9.83
C VAL A 109 -4.74 21.36 -11.16
N TRP A 110 -5.29 20.50 -12.01
CA TRP A 110 -5.87 20.82 -13.30
C TRP A 110 -7.31 20.35 -13.37
N ILE A 111 -8.11 20.99 -14.22
CA ILE A 111 -9.43 20.52 -14.60
C ILE A 111 -9.51 20.39 -16.12
N MET A 112 -10.15 19.34 -16.60
CA MET A 112 -10.51 19.16 -18.01
C MET A 112 -11.99 18.80 -18.12
N ASP A 113 -12.54 18.91 -19.32
CA ASP A 113 -13.86 18.37 -19.64
C ASP A 113 -13.85 16.84 -19.51
N ALA A 114 -15.02 16.24 -19.30
CA ALA A 114 -15.20 14.79 -19.11
C ALA A 114 -14.67 13.93 -20.28
N ASP A 115 -14.46 14.53 -21.45
CA ASP A 115 -13.90 13.87 -22.62
C ASP A 115 -12.36 14.02 -22.75
N GLY A 116 -11.73 14.78 -21.85
CA GLY A 116 -10.29 15.07 -21.83
C GLY A 116 -9.90 16.39 -22.49
N GLN A 117 -10.84 17.15 -23.04
CA GLN A 117 -10.58 18.42 -23.71
C GLN A 117 -10.47 19.60 -22.72
N ASN A 118 -10.01 20.74 -23.22
CA ASN A 118 -9.95 22.03 -22.52
C ASN A 118 -9.29 21.97 -21.13
N PRO A 119 -8.08 21.39 -20.99
CA PRO A 119 -7.40 21.37 -19.70
C PRO A 119 -7.01 22.79 -19.25
N ARG A 120 -7.35 23.13 -18.01
CA ARG A 120 -7.04 24.40 -17.36
C ARG A 120 -6.34 24.17 -16.03
N GLN A 121 -5.25 24.89 -15.81
CA GLN A 121 -4.53 24.90 -14.53
C GLN A 121 -5.36 25.68 -13.50
N ILE A 122 -5.51 25.13 -12.30
CA ILE A 122 -6.26 25.75 -11.21
C ILE A 122 -5.31 26.31 -10.15
N THR A 123 -4.25 25.57 -9.82
CA THR A 123 -3.27 25.99 -8.82
C THR A 123 -1.94 26.35 -9.47
N ASP A 124 -1.25 27.30 -8.86
CA ASP A 124 0.15 27.63 -9.14
C ASP A 124 0.87 27.84 -7.81
N VAL A 125 0.99 26.76 -7.04
CA VAL A 125 1.60 26.79 -5.71
C VAL A 125 3.08 26.38 -5.77
N PRO A 126 3.99 27.08 -5.06
CA PRO A 126 5.44 26.84 -5.13
C PRO A 126 5.87 25.40 -4.78
N GLY A 127 5.21 24.79 -3.79
CA GLY A 127 5.50 23.43 -3.33
C GLY A 127 4.95 22.32 -4.23
N GLY A 128 4.25 22.68 -5.31
CA GLY A 128 3.40 21.75 -6.05
C GLY A 128 2.14 21.36 -5.27
N ALA A 129 1.14 20.88 -5.98
CA ALA A 129 -0.10 20.37 -5.41
C ALA A 129 -0.18 18.85 -5.58
N ASP A 130 -0.72 18.18 -4.57
CA ASP A 130 -1.09 16.76 -4.62
C ASP A 130 -2.45 16.55 -3.93
N GLY A 131 -3.10 15.42 -4.22
CA GLY A 131 -4.48 15.18 -3.86
C GLY A 131 -5.42 16.14 -4.60
N VAL A 132 -6.70 15.81 -4.64
CA VAL A 132 -7.74 16.76 -5.06
C VAL A 132 -9.10 16.15 -4.72
N LEU A 133 -10.03 16.94 -4.21
CA LEU A 133 -11.45 16.57 -4.12
C LEU A 133 -12.32 17.79 -4.46
N PHE A 134 -13.42 17.57 -5.17
CA PHE A 134 -14.45 18.59 -5.37
C PHE A 134 -15.28 18.78 -4.12
N SER A 135 -15.65 20.03 -3.81
CA SER A 135 -16.79 20.29 -2.92
C SER A 135 -18.08 19.71 -3.51
N PRO A 136 -19.07 19.32 -2.69
CA PRO A 136 -20.32 18.73 -3.18
C PRO A 136 -21.11 19.60 -4.17
N ASP A 137 -20.96 20.93 -4.09
CA ASP A 137 -21.56 21.90 -5.01
C ASP A 137 -20.75 22.10 -6.32
N GLY A 138 -19.55 21.52 -6.42
CA GLY A 138 -18.65 21.62 -7.56
C GLY A 138 -18.01 23.00 -7.78
N GLN A 139 -18.06 23.90 -6.79
CA GLN A 139 -17.52 25.26 -6.89
C GLN A 139 -16.10 25.41 -6.36
N ARG A 140 -15.66 24.51 -5.49
CA ARG A 140 -14.35 24.53 -4.83
C ARG A 140 -13.63 23.20 -4.96
N LEU A 141 -12.33 23.25 -4.76
CA LEU A 141 -11.44 22.09 -4.66
C LEU A 141 -10.69 22.16 -3.34
N ILE A 142 -10.51 21.02 -2.68
CA ILE A 142 -9.47 20.87 -1.67
C ILE A 142 -8.31 20.06 -2.23
N PHE A 143 -7.10 20.37 -1.80
CA PHE A 143 -5.86 19.71 -2.21
C PHE A 143 -4.79 19.92 -1.13
N THR A 144 -3.62 19.31 -1.29
CA THR A 144 -2.50 19.47 -0.38
C THR A 144 -1.30 20.10 -1.06
N THR A 145 -0.53 20.89 -0.32
CA THR A 145 0.76 21.45 -0.77
C THR A 145 1.73 21.51 0.40
N GLU A 146 3.03 21.42 0.10
CA GLU A 146 4.07 21.68 1.09
C GLU A 146 4.26 23.18 1.29
N VAL A 147 4.32 23.61 2.55
CA VAL A 147 4.54 25.01 2.94
C VAL A 147 5.51 25.10 4.11
N TYR A 148 6.20 26.22 4.27
CA TYR A 148 6.89 26.54 5.52
C TYR A 148 5.85 27.06 6.53
N PRO A 149 5.68 26.40 7.69
CA PRO A 149 4.68 26.79 8.68
C PRO A 149 4.72 28.23 9.15
N ASP A 150 5.91 28.85 9.14
CA ASP A 150 6.18 30.23 9.55
C ASP A 150 6.05 31.25 8.41
N CYS A 151 5.80 30.81 7.17
CA CYS A 151 5.55 31.74 6.07
C CYS A 151 4.11 32.27 6.08
N PRO A 152 3.89 33.60 6.01
CA PRO A 152 2.54 34.16 6.07
C PRO A 152 1.73 34.01 4.77
N ASN A 153 2.39 33.67 3.65
CA ASN A 153 1.73 33.55 2.34
C ASN A 153 2.59 32.73 1.36
N MET A 154 2.06 32.50 0.14
CA MET A 154 2.75 31.75 -0.91
C MET A 154 3.98 32.45 -1.49
N ALA A 155 4.06 33.78 -1.45
CA ALA A 155 5.24 34.52 -1.91
C ALA A 155 6.46 34.22 -1.02
N CYS A 156 6.28 34.22 0.30
CA CYS A 156 7.32 33.80 1.26
C CYS A 156 7.77 32.36 0.99
N ASN A 157 6.82 31.45 0.68
CA ASN A 157 7.14 30.07 0.35
C ASN A 157 8.01 29.96 -0.91
N GLN A 158 7.63 30.68 -1.98
CA GLN A 158 8.39 30.73 -3.24
C GLN A 158 9.82 31.22 -3.01
N GLU A 159 9.99 32.33 -2.28
CA GLU A 159 11.31 32.87 -1.99
C GLU A 159 12.18 31.90 -1.20
N ARG A 160 11.62 31.22 -0.19
CA ARG A 160 12.36 30.24 0.60
C ARG A 160 12.77 29.02 -0.19
N LEU A 161 11.87 28.46 -1.01
CA LEU A 161 12.20 27.36 -1.90
C LEU A 161 13.31 27.75 -2.87
N GLN A 162 13.26 28.97 -3.42
CA GLN A 162 14.30 29.47 -4.31
C GLN A 162 15.64 29.63 -3.56
N ARG A 163 15.63 30.19 -2.34
CA ARG A 163 16.83 30.28 -1.49
C ARG A 163 17.43 28.91 -1.16
N GLU A 164 16.61 27.90 -0.85
CA GLU A 164 17.09 26.54 -0.59
C GLU A 164 17.70 25.89 -1.85
N LYS A 165 17.04 26.08 -3.00
CA LYS A 165 17.52 25.60 -4.29
C LYS A 165 18.90 26.20 -4.62
N ASP A 166 19.01 27.53 -4.51
CA ASP A 166 20.21 28.30 -4.89
C ASP A 166 21.33 28.22 -3.84
N SER A 167 21.02 27.80 -2.61
CA SER A 167 22.01 27.69 -1.55
C SER A 167 23.17 26.75 -1.96
N PRO A 168 24.43 27.20 -1.91
CA PRO A 168 25.57 26.31 -2.12
C PRO A 168 25.78 25.35 -0.95
N VAL A 169 25.18 25.62 0.21
CA VAL A 169 25.24 24.75 1.39
C VAL A 169 24.17 23.67 1.28
N LYS A 170 24.60 22.41 1.18
CA LYS A 170 23.73 21.23 1.17
C LYS A 170 23.87 20.45 2.48
N ALA A 171 23.47 21.08 3.58
CA ALA A 171 23.46 20.53 4.93
C ALA A 171 22.03 20.53 5.52
N ARG A 172 21.79 19.70 6.54
CA ARG A 172 20.49 19.62 7.24
C ARG A 172 20.74 19.56 8.74
N ILE A 173 19.90 20.26 9.51
CA ILE A 173 19.92 20.26 10.98
C ILE A 173 18.60 19.67 11.44
N TYR A 174 18.66 18.72 12.37
CA TYR A 174 17.50 18.07 12.95
C TYR A 174 17.58 18.12 14.47
N GLU A 175 16.53 18.62 15.09
CA GLU A 175 16.41 18.75 16.55
C GLU A 175 15.35 17.80 17.12
N ARG A 176 14.69 17.01 16.27
CA ARG A 176 13.64 16.05 16.65
C ARG A 176 13.68 14.76 15.84
N LEU A 177 13.13 13.70 16.42
CA LEU A 177 12.98 12.40 15.76
C LEU A 177 11.97 12.46 14.60
N LEU A 178 11.93 11.37 13.82
CA LEU A 178 11.23 11.28 12.53
C LEU A 178 11.70 12.38 11.56
N TYR A 179 13.02 12.46 11.41
CA TYR A 179 13.71 13.40 10.52
C TYR A 179 13.87 12.87 9.09
N ARG A 180 13.42 11.64 8.83
CA ARG A 180 13.40 10.97 7.52
C ARG A 180 12.34 9.87 7.53
N HIS A 181 11.84 9.48 6.37
CA HIS A 181 10.87 8.39 6.19
C HIS A 181 11.04 7.79 4.79
N TRP A 182 11.07 6.46 4.68
CA TRP A 182 11.36 5.70 3.45
C TRP A 182 12.69 6.04 2.77
N ASP A 183 12.70 7.06 1.92
CA ASP A 183 13.83 7.54 1.11
C ASP A 183 13.90 9.08 1.07
N HIS A 184 13.07 9.73 1.88
CA HIS A 184 12.96 11.17 1.94
C HIS A 184 13.34 11.71 3.30
N TRP A 185 14.13 12.78 3.27
CA TRP A 185 14.44 13.58 4.44
C TRP A 185 13.25 14.49 4.77
N ARG A 186 12.87 14.56 6.05
CA ARG A 186 11.94 15.59 6.50
C ARG A 186 12.59 16.94 6.31
N THR A 187 11.82 17.93 5.86
CA THR A 187 12.34 19.29 5.67
C THR A 187 11.69 20.26 6.65
N ALA A 188 12.05 21.54 6.58
CA ALA A 188 11.38 22.59 7.33
C ALA A 188 9.90 22.77 6.92
N ARG A 189 9.49 22.20 5.78
CA ARG A 189 8.13 22.29 5.23
C ARG A 189 7.20 21.25 5.86
N ARG A 190 5.91 21.59 5.92
CA ARG A 190 4.81 20.69 6.27
C ARG A 190 3.82 20.59 5.14
N ARG A 191 3.19 19.43 4.99
CA ARG A 191 2.08 19.28 4.07
C ARG A 191 0.81 19.78 4.73
N HIS A 192 0.16 20.78 4.15
CA HIS A 192 -1.11 21.31 4.66
C HIS A 192 -2.23 21.06 3.65
N LEU A 193 -3.46 21.07 4.15
CA LEU A 193 -4.67 21.01 3.35
C LEU A 193 -5.13 22.43 2.99
N PHE A 194 -5.40 22.66 1.72
CA PHE A 194 -5.85 23.94 1.17
C PHE A 194 -7.21 23.80 0.49
N VAL A 195 -7.95 24.91 0.42
CA VAL A 195 -9.14 25.09 -0.43
C VAL A 195 -8.90 26.18 -1.46
N VAL A 196 -9.47 26.02 -2.65
CA VAL A 196 -9.46 27.03 -3.72
C VAL A 196 -10.76 27.01 -4.50
N ASN A 197 -11.19 28.15 -5.02
CA ASN A 197 -12.30 28.21 -5.97
C ASN A 197 -11.90 27.58 -7.30
N ILE A 198 -12.89 27.09 -8.04
CA ILE A 198 -12.63 26.44 -9.33
C ILE A 198 -12.04 27.40 -10.37
N ASP A 199 -12.17 28.71 -10.20
CA ASP A 199 -11.53 29.72 -11.05
C ASP A 199 -10.06 30.01 -10.68
N GLY A 200 -9.55 29.38 -9.61
CA GLY A 200 -8.19 29.57 -9.09
C GLY A 200 -8.07 30.64 -8.00
N THR A 201 -9.16 31.33 -7.66
CA THR A 201 -9.18 32.38 -6.63
C THR A 201 -9.44 31.82 -5.23
N GLY A 202 -9.27 32.66 -4.20
CA GLY A 202 -9.70 32.31 -2.84
C GLY A 202 -8.88 31.23 -2.15
N LEU A 203 -7.62 31.03 -2.57
CA LEU A 203 -6.71 30.06 -1.95
C LEU A 203 -6.60 30.30 -0.43
N ARG A 204 -6.85 29.26 0.36
CA ARG A 204 -6.83 29.32 1.83
C ARG A 204 -6.25 28.05 2.42
N ASP A 205 -5.35 28.21 3.38
CA ASP A 205 -4.82 27.13 4.21
C ASP A 205 -5.84 26.74 5.28
N LEU A 206 -6.24 25.48 5.32
CA LEU A 206 -7.19 24.94 6.30
C LEU A 206 -6.50 24.35 7.53
N THR A 207 -5.20 24.07 7.45
CA THR A 207 -4.44 23.41 8.52
C THR A 207 -3.12 24.13 8.78
N PRO A 208 -3.12 25.46 9.02
CA PRO A 208 -1.89 26.19 9.30
C PRO A 208 -1.26 25.72 10.61
N GLY A 209 0.07 25.79 10.70
CA GLY A 209 0.83 25.40 11.90
C GLY A 209 1.89 24.34 11.61
N ASP A 210 2.56 23.84 12.66
CA ASP A 210 3.59 22.80 12.53
C ASP A 210 2.99 21.40 12.52
N LEU A 211 2.11 21.12 11.53
CA LEU A 211 1.35 19.86 11.44
C LEU A 211 1.34 19.34 10.00
N ASP A 212 1.51 18.03 9.82
CA ASP A 212 1.38 17.38 8.51
C ASP A 212 -0.03 16.80 8.33
N VAL A 213 -0.71 17.20 7.25
CA VAL A 213 -2.02 16.72 6.82
C VAL A 213 -2.01 16.37 5.32
N PRO A 214 -2.18 15.09 4.95
CA PRO A 214 -2.12 13.90 5.81
C PRO A 214 -0.79 13.74 6.58
N PRO A 215 -0.74 12.89 7.61
CA PRO A 215 0.48 12.60 8.37
C PRO A 215 1.67 12.22 7.49
N PHE A 216 2.87 12.68 7.89
CA PHE A 216 4.13 12.36 7.20
C PHE A 216 4.48 10.86 7.24
N SER A 217 4.13 10.16 8.32
CA SER A 217 4.26 8.72 8.48
C SER A 217 2.99 8.14 9.10
N PHE A 218 2.76 6.84 8.87
CA PHE A 218 1.57 6.12 9.33
C PHE A 218 0.23 6.77 8.91
N GLY A 219 0.20 7.33 7.69
CA GLY A 219 -0.97 7.95 7.07
C GLY A 219 -1.17 7.48 5.62
N GLY A 220 -2.35 7.74 5.08
CA GLY A 220 -2.74 7.44 3.71
C GLY A 220 -3.03 8.70 2.90
N PRO A 221 -3.00 8.61 1.55
CA PRO A 221 -3.23 9.78 0.70
C PRO A 221 -4.70 10.25 0.65
N ASP A 222 -5.63 9.45 1.15
CA ASP A 222 -7.08 9.75 1.25
C ASP A 222 -7.52 9.97 2.71
N ASP A 223 -6.60 10.42 3.57
CA ASP A 223 -6.85 10.71 4.99
C ASP A 223 -7.50 12.09 5.22
N TYR A 224 -8.43 12.46 4.34
CA TYR A 224 -9.31 13.62 4.48
C TYR A 224 -10.57 13.46 3.63
N ALA A 225 -11.68 14.06 4.06
CA ALA A 225 -12.96 14.01 3.38
C ALA A 225 -13.79 15.29 3.61
N ILE A 226 -14.52 15.74 2.59
CA ILE A 226 -15.44 16.87 2.70
C ILE A 226 -16.81 16.36 3.15
N SER A 227 -17.47 17.08 4.05
CA SER A 227 -18.85 16.79 4.44
C SER A 227 -19.83 16.92 3.26
N PRO A 228 -20.92 16.14 3.19
CA PRO A 228 -21.90 16.22 2.10
C PRO A 228 -22.60 17.56 1.97
N ASP A 229 -22.70 18.33 3.07
CA ASP A 229 -23.21 19.69 3.08
C ASP A 229 -22.17 20.75 2.62
N GLY A 230 -20.93 20.34 2.37
CA GLY A 230 -19.84 21.18 1.90
C GLY A 230 -19.37 22.24 2.90
N LYS A 231 -19.61 22.04 4.21
CA LYS A 231 -19.31 23.04 5.25
C LYS A 231 -18.07 22.75 6.08
N GLU A 232 -17.62 21.50 6.15
CA GLU A 232 -16.46 21.09 6.94
C GLU A 232 -15.62 20.05 6.20
N VAL A 233 -14.37 19.93 6.61
CA VAL A 233 -13.44 18.90 6.16
C VAL A 233 -12.97 18.12 7.37
N CYS A 234 -13.15 16.80 7.33
CA CYS A 234 -12.49 15.89 8.27
C CYS A 234 -11.12 15.51 7.72
N PHE A 235 -10.10 15.48 8.56
CA PHE A 235 -8.74 15.10 8.19
C PHE A 235 -8.06 14.34 9.31
N VAL A 236 -7.05 13.55 8.95
CA VAL A 236 -6.21 12.82 9.91
C VAL A 236 -4.96 13.62 10.22
N ALA A 237 -4.55 13.64 11.49
CA ALA A 237 -3.27 14.18 11.90
C ALA A 237 -2.67 13.38 13.06
N LYS A 238 -1.36 13.53 13.31
CA LYS A 238 -0.70 12.96 14.49
C LYS A 238 -0.75 13.95 15.66
N PRO A 239 -1.42 13.62 16.78
CA PRO A 239 -1.47 14.49 17.95
C PRO A 239 -0.22 14.37 18.83
N ASP A 240 0.51 13.26 18.72
CA ASP A 240 1.60 12.94 19.63
C ASP A 240 2.86 13.77 19.34
N PRO A 241 3.56 14.28 20.38
CA PRO A 241 4.73 15.12 20.20
C PRO A 241 5.93 14.38 19.60
N ASN A 242 6.02 13.07 19.81
CA ASN A 242 7.06 12.22 19.22
C ASN A 242 6.44 11.22 18.23
N PRO A 243 6.30 11.61 16.95
CA PRO A 243 5.69 10.75 15.95
C PRO A 243 6.56 9.54 15.58
N ALA A 244 7.86 9.52 15.92
CA ALA A 244 8.75 8.40 15.59
C ALA A 244 8.47 7.15 16.43
N THR A 245 7.90 7.30 17.62
CA THR A 245 7.64 6.20 18.56
C THR A 245 6.16 5.85 18.64
N SER A 246 5.31 6.49 17.83
CA SER A 246 3.86 6.38 17.94
C SER A 246 3.19 6.12 16.60
N THR A 247 2.33 5.11 16.59
CA THR A 247 1.38 4.86 15.49
C THR A 247 0.17 5.79 15.58
N ASN A 248 -0.05 6.49 16.70
CA ASN A 248 -1.24 7.30 16.94
C ASN A 248 -1.49 8.30 15.82
N THR A 249 -2.71 8.27 15.31
CA THR A 249 -3.31 9.22 14.38
C THR A 249 -4.77 9.34 14.73
N GLU A 250 -5.32 10.53 14.50
CA GLU A 250 -6.68 10.83 14.93
C GLU A 250 -7.40 11.73 13.94
N LEU A 251 -8.73 11.73 14.05
CA LEU A 251 -9.60 12.53 13.21
C LEU A 251 -9.82 13.92 13.81
N PHE A 252 -9.72 14.92 12.95
CA PHE A 252 -10.01 16.32 13.24
C PHE A 252 -11.01 16.84 12.22
N VAL A 253 -11.75 17.89 12.56
CA VAL A 253 -12.60 18.63 11.62
C VAL A 253 -12.28 20.11 11.65
N VAL A 254 -12.35 20.74 10.49
CA VAL A 254 -12.21 22.19 10.31
C VAL A 254 -13.32 22.69 9.38
N PRO A 255 -13.91 23.88 9.61
CA PRO A 255 -14.78 24.50 8.62
C PRO A 255 -14.05 24.63 7.28
N ILE A 256 -14.75 24.43 6.15
CA ILE A 256 -14.14 24.60 4.83
C ILE A 256 -13.74 26.07 4.55
N GLU A 257 -14.33 27.00 5.29
CA GLU A 257 -13.94 28.41 5.30
C GLU A 257 -12.71 28.64 6.20
N GLY A 258 -12.07 27.61 6.76
CA GLY A 258 -11.06 27.76 7.80
C GLY A 258 -11.65 28.20 9.14
N GLY A 259 -10.84 28.14 10.19
CA GLY A 259 -11.24 28.50 11.55
C GLY A 259 -10.74 27.50 12.58
N GLU A 260 -11.50 27.33 13.65
CA GLU A 260 -11.16 26.42 14.76
C GLU A 260 -11.17 24.95 14.29
N VAL A 261 -10.10 24.24 14.62
CA VAL A 261 -9.96 22.80 14.42
C VAL A 261 -10.47 22.07 15.66
N VAL A 262 -11.36 21.09 15.47
CA VAL A 262 -11.92 20.27 16.54
C VAL A 262 -11.47 18.83 16.39
N ARG A 263 -10.87 18.27 17.44
CA ARG A 263 -10.48 16.86 17.54
C ARG A 263 -11.73 15.98 17.77
N LEU A 264 -11.89 14.93 16.98
CA LEU A 264 -13.04 14.01 17.04
C LEU A 264 -12.75 12.71 17.78
N THR A 265 -11.54 12.15 17.60
CA THR A 265 -11.18 10.87 18.20
C THR A 265 -10.02 11.01 19.20
N GLN A 266 -9.88 10.00 20.05
CA GLN A 266 -8.88 9.91 21.11
C GLN A 266 -8.29 8.49 21.15
N SER A 267 -8.06 7.89 19.98
CA SER A 267 -7.54 6.52 19.90
C SER A 267 -6.11 6.45 20.45
N LEU A 268 -5.76 5.32 21.06
CA LEU A 268 -4.37 5.03 21.40
C LEU A 268 -3.62 4.44 20.20
N GLY A 269 -4.34 3.80 19.26
CA GLY A 269 -3.82 3.06 18.12
C GLY A 269 -3.63 3.95 16.90
N ALA A 270 -4.64 4.01 16.03
CA ALA A 270 -4.67 4.87 14.85
C ALA A 270 -6.08 4.95 14.27
N ASP A 271 -6.52 6.14 13.87
CA ASP A 271 -7.78 6.38 13.17
C ASP A 271 -7.52 7.05 11.81
N ASN A 272 -7.86 6.37 10.71
CA ASN A 272 -7.54 6.80 9.36
C ASN A 272 -8.71 6.67 8.39
N SER A 273 -8.56 7.26 7.21
CA SER A 273 -9.48 7.13 6.08
C SER A 273 -10.92 7.54 6.44
N PRO A 274 -11.15 8.77 6.95
CA PRO A 274 -12.48 9.24 7.31
C PRO A 274 -13.38 9.32 6.07
N ALA A 275 -14.63 8.89 6.20
CA ALA A 275 -15.64 9.02 5.15
C ALA A 275 -17.01 9.32 5.74
N TYR A 276 -17.60 10.44 5.32
CA TYR A 276 -18.95 10.82 5.69
C TYR A 276 -19.99 9.91 5.03
N SER A 277 -21.07 9.60 5.72
CA SER A 277 -22.25 8.99 5.09
C SER A 277 -22.82 9.95 4.04
N PRO A 278 -23.40 9.44 2.93
CA PRO A 278 -23.97 10.30 1.88
C PRO A 278 -25.00 11.34 2.37
N ASP A 279 -25.77 11.01 3.41
CA ASP A 279 -26.74 11.91 4.04
C ASP A 279 -26.12 12.89 5.08
N GLY A 280 -24.83 12.75 5.39
CA GLY A 280 -24.10 13.58 6.34
C GLY A 280 -24.46 13.36 7.81
N THR A 281 -25.16 12.27 8.15
CA THR A 281 -25.59 11.94 9.52
C THR A 281 -24.60 11.06 10.29
N ALA A 282 -23.57 10.52 9.63
CA ALA A 282 -22.55 9.68 10.23
C ALA A 282 -21.17 9.90 9.61
N LEU A 283 -20.14 9.51 10.34
CA LEU A 283 -18.75 9.43 9.91
C LEU A 283 -18.24 8.02 10.16
N ALA A 284 -17.62 7.40 9.15
CA ALA A 284 -16.95 6.11 9.28
C ALA A 284 -15.45 6.27 9.08
N TRP A 285 -14.66 5.39 9.69
CA TRP A 285 -13.20 5.38 9.55
C TRP A 285 -12.63 4.00 9.87
N ARG A 286 -11.36 3.78 9.51
CA ARG A 286 -10.61 2.60 9.95
C ARG A 286 -9.91 2.89 11.27
N THR A 287 -9.97 1.96 12.22
CA THR A 287 -9.35 2.12 13.55
C THR A 287 -8.49 0.93 13.95
N GLN A 288 -7.32 1.21 14.53
CA GLN A 288 -6.51 0.32 15.35
C GLN A 288 -6.62 0.79 16.80
N VAL A 289 -6.59 -0.15 17.74
CA VAL A 289 -6.81 0.14 19.17
C VAL A 289 -5.55 -0.03 20.02
N ARG A 290 -4.53 -0.72 19.52
CA ARG A 290 -3.25 -0.92 20.23
C ARG A 290 -2.20 0.09 19.77
N GLY A 291 -1.91 1.06 20.63
CA GLY A 291 -0.88 2.07 20.38
C GLY A 291 0.52 1.51 20.29
N GLY A 292 1.29 2.02 19.33
CA GLY A 292 2.65 1.55 19.05
C GLY A 292 2.71 0.25 18.24
N TYR A 293 1.56 -0.36 17.93
CA TYR A 293 1.51 -1.60 17.16
C TYR A 293 0.90 -1.40 15.77
N GLU A 294 1.75 -1.15 14.79
CA GLU A 294 1.36 -0.97 13.38
C GLU A 294 0.60 -2.17 12.82
N SER A 295 0.84 -3.36 13.36
CA SER A 295 0.27 -4.61 12.89
C SER A 295 -0.97 -5.05 13.68
N ASP A 296 -1.54 -4.15 14.50
CA ASP A 296 -2.89 -4.34 15.03
C ASP A 296 -3.90 -4.40 13.87
N ARG A 297 -4.87 -5.29 13.91
CA ARG A 297 -5.84 -5.40 12.83
C ARG A 297 -6.64 -4.10 12.73
N TRP A 298 -6.76 -3.60 11.51
CA TRP A 298 -7.69 -2.54 11.19
C TRP A 298 -9.13 -3.00 11.37
N ARG A 299 -9.94 -2.18 12.02
CA ARG A 299 -11.38 -2.35 12.21
C ARG A 299 -12.12 -1.20 11.55
N LEU A 300 -13.41 -1.37 11.31
CA LEU A 300 -14.30 -0.32 10.82
C LEU A 300 -15.10 0.26 11.99
N ALA A 301 -15.02 1.58 12.19
CA ALA A 301 -15.80 2.31 13.19
C ALA A 301 -16.75 3.31 12.53
N VAL A 302 -17.85 3.62 13.23
CA VAL A 302 -18.85 4.62 12.83
C VAL A 302 -19.27 5.46 14.03
N MET A 303 -19.40 6.77 13.84
CA MET A 303 -19.93 7.74 14.81
C MET A 303 -21.10 8.51 14.18
N ARG A 304 -22.12 8.84 15.00
CA ARG A 304 -23.27 9.63 14.56
C ARG A 304 -23.04 11.13 14.76
N ARG A 305 -23.61 11.92 13.85
CA ARG A 305 -23.71 13.37 13.94
C ARG A 305 -24.98 13.73 14.70
N LYS A 306 -24.89 14.61 15.70
CA LYS A 306 -26.05 15.13 16.44
C LYS A 306 -26.99 15.89 15.49
N PRO A 307 -28.32 15.73 15.62
CA PRO A 307 -29.28 16.54 14.87
C PRO A 307 -29.08 18.04 15.11
N ALA A 308 -29.32 18.85 14.07
CA ALA A 308 -29.17 20.32 14.13
C ALA A 308 -30.07 21.01 15.18
N GLU A 309 -31.13 20.34 15.67
CA GLU A 309 -32.02 20.87 16.70
C GLU A 309 -31.48 20.71 18.12
N ALA A 310 -30.69 19.65 18.38
CA ALA A 310 -30.05 19.42 19.69
C ALA A 310 -28.91 20.41 19.98
N THR A 311 -28.42 21.10 18.94
CA THR A 311 -27.33 22.09 19.04
C THR A 311 -27.82 23.49 19.41
N ARG A 312 -29.14 23.76 19.39
CA ARG A 312 -29.74 25.03 19.85
C ARG A 312 -30.21 25.01 21.32
N ALA A 313 -30.34 23.83 21.94
CA ALA A 313 -30.87 23.69 23.30
C ALA A 313 -29.81 23.79 24.41
N ALA A 314 -28.54 23.98 24.08
CA ALA A 314 -27.44 24.06 25.06
C ALA A 314 -27.14 25.49 25.56
N THR A 315 -27.99 26.47 25.28
CA THR A 315 -27.93 27.83 25.87
C THR A 315 -29.07 28.01 26.87
N GLY A 316 -28.94 27.38 28.03
CA GLY A 316 -29.79 27.59 29.21
C GLY A 316 -28.94 27.42 30.47
N PRO A 317 -29.20 28.15 31.57
CA PRO A 317 -28.35 28.09 32.76
C PRO A 317 -28.56 26.73 33.46
N GLY A 318 -27.65 25.80 33.21
CA GLY A 318 -27.67 24.44 33.74
C GLY A 318 -26.78 24.30 34.98
N VAL A 319 -27.44 23.99 36.09
CA VAL A 319 -26.89 23.65 37.41
C VAL A 319 -25.77 22.62 37.33
N SER A 320 -24.73 22.84 38.13
CA SER A 320 -23.55 21.97 38.29
C SER A 320 -23.88 20.62 38.93
N THR A 321 -23.51 19.53 38.27
CA THR A 321 -23.27 18.22 38.90
C THR A 321 -21.84 17.76 38.56
N PRO A 322 -21.07 17.17 39.51
CA PRO A 322 -19.69 16.77 39.25
C PRO A 322 -19.61 15.31 38.78
N GLY A 323 -18.81 15.06 37.73
CA GLY A 323 -18.29 13.73 37.40
C GLY A 323 -18.45 13.28 35.95
N THR A 324 -17.71 13.87 35.00
CA THR A 324 -17.33 13.26 33.71
C THR A 324 -16.15 14.07 33.12
N PRO A 325 -15.15 13.46 32.46
CA PRO A 325 -14.00 14.20 31.95
C PRO A 325 -14.43 15.06 30.75
N GLN A 326 -14.12 16.36 30.80
CA GLN A 326 -14.35 17.28 29.68
C GLN A 326 -13.37 17.01 28.53
N PRO A 327 -13.77 17.25 27.26
CA PRO A 327 -12.83 17.34 26.15
C PRO A 327 -11.82 18.46 26.45
N GLN A 328 -10.54 18.10 26.54
CA GLN A 328 -9.47 19.07 26.70
C GLN A 328 -9.26 19.81 25.37
N THR A 329 -9.46 21.13 25.37
CA THR A 329 -8.89 22.03 24.37
C THR A 329 -7.37 21.88 24.41
N VAL A 330 -6.82 21.16 23.43
CA VAL A 330 -5.37 21.09 23.22
C VAL A 330 -4.91 22.39 22.55
N ALA A 331 -3.75 22.88 22.99
CA ALA A 331 -3.05 24.11 22.63
C ALA A 331 -3.55 24.91 21.42
N LYS A 332 -3.80 26.21 21.65
CA LYS A 332 -3.97 27.22 20.61
C LYS A 332 -2.86 27.12 19.56
N ILE A 333 -3.22 26.76 18.35
CA ILE A 333 -2.45 27.09 17.15
C ILE A 333 -2.68 28.59 16.94
N THR A 334 -1.75 29.42 17.44
CA THR A 334 -1.88 30.88 17.42
C THR A 334 -1.71 31.45 16.01
N ALA A 335 -2.76 32.10 15.51
CA ALA A 335 -2.67 33.11 14.45
C ALA A 335 -2.24 34.48 15.05
N PRO A 336 -1.63 35.40 14.27
CA PRO A 336 -1.22 36.71 14.77
C PRO A 336 -2.44 37.62 15.05
N GLU A 337 -2.29 38.46 16.06
CA GLU A 337 -3.34 39.29 16.67
C GLU A 337 -3.94 40.36 15.75
N GLY A 338 -5.26 40.59 15.90
CA GLY A 338 -5.86 41.89 15.61
C GLY A 338 -7.19 41.90 14.85
N THR A 339 -8.27 41.35 15.43
CA THR A 339 -9.64 41.93 15.40
C THR A 339 -10.55 41.11 16.31
N THR A 340 -11.15 41.76 17.31
CA THR A 340 -12.20 41.18 18.16
C THR A 340 -13.51 41.07 17.38
N ALA A 341 -13.85 39.85 16.94
CA ALA A 341 -15.21 39.45 16.65
C ALA A 341 -15.60 38.39 17.67
N GLU A 342 -16.74 38.56 18.35
CA GLU A 342 -17.31 37.56 19.25
C GLU A 342 -17.53 36.25 18.47
N ALA A 343 -16.69 35.25 18.77
CA ALA A 343 -16.84 33.91 18.22
C ALA A 343 -17.99 33.20 18.95
N SER A 344 -19.12 33.02 18.26
CA SER A 344 -20.10 32.02 18.66
C SER A 344 -19.42 30.64 18.59
N SER A 345 -19.22 29.98 19.73
CA SER A 345 -18.74 28.59 19.76
C SER A 345 -19.71 27.70 18.97
N PRO A 346 -19.28 26.96 17.93
CA PRO A 346 -20.14 25.96 17.34
C PRO A 346 -20.28 24.80 18.34
N PRO A 347 -21.50 24.36 18.67
CA PRO A 347 -21.66 23.18 19.49
C PRO A 347 -21.12 21.95 18.74
N ALA A 348 -20.34 21.11 19.42
CA ALA A 348 -19.76 19.91 18.83
C ALA A 348 -20.86 19.04 18.20
N ARG A 349 -20.91 19.04 16.86
CA ARG A 349 -21.90 18.31 16.06
C ARG A 349 -21.69 16.80 16.12
N TRP A 350 -20.58 16.35 16.66
CA TRP A 350 -20.19 14.95 16.76
C TRP A 350 -20.34 14.47 18.19
N ASP A 351 -20.83 13.24 18.36
CA ASP A 351 -21.00 12.62 19.68
C ASP A 351 -20.11 11.38 19.79
N PRO A 352 -18.90 11.49 20.39
CA PRO A 352 -18.00 10.36 20.55
C PRO A 352 -18.63 9.17 21.29
N SER A 353 -19.64 9.40 22.15
CA SER A 353 -20.35 8.33 22.87
C SER A 353 -21.19 7.42 21.96
N THR A 354 -21.44 7.85 20.72
CA THR A 354 -22.17 7.07 19.71
C THR A 354 -21.27 6.20 18.84
N THR A 355 -19.97 6.17 19.12
CA THR A 355 -19.00 5.40 18.35
C THR A 355 -19.24 3.90 18.50
N ILE A 356 -19.37 3.20 17.38
CA ILE A 356 -19.52 1.74 17.31
C ILE A 356 -18.42 1.20 16.40
N VAL A 357 -17.67 0.21 16.90
CA VAL A 357 -16.72 -0.58 16.09
C VAL A 357 -17.48 -1.74 15.45
N LEU A 358 -17.83 -1.59 14.17
CA LEU A 358 -18.69 -2.54 13.44
C LEU A 358 -18.06 -3.92 13.25
N THR A 359 -16.74 -4.01 13.23
CA THR A 359 -16.00 -5.23 12.90
C THR A 359 -15.13 -5.74 14.05
N GLU A 360 -15.44 -5.40 15.31
CA GLU A 360 -14.65 -5.90 16.45
C GLU A 360 -14.66 -7.43 16.54
N GLY A 361 -15.79 -8.06 16.18
CA GLY A 361 -15.92 -9.52 16.15
C GLY A 361 -15.22 -10.20 14.95
N LEU A 362 -14.69 -9.43 14.00
CA LEU A 362 -13.99 -9.98 12.84
C LEU A 362 -12.50 -10.11 13.17
N ASP A 363 -12.00 -11.35 13.22
CA ASP A 363 -10.56 -11.61 13.42
C ASP A 363 -9.74 -11.51 12.13
N ARG A 364 -10.06 -10.52 11.30
CA ARG A 364 -9.37 -10.23 10.04
C ARG A 364 -9.33 -8.71 9.84
N PRO A 365 -8.24 -8.18 9.24
CA PRO A 365 -8.11 -6.75 9.05
C PRO A 365 -9.05 -6.22 7.96
N VAL A 366 -9.64 -5.06 8.21
CA VAL A 366 -10.40 -4.27 7.24
C VAL A 366 -9.44 -3.35 6.47
N LEU A 367 -9.26 -3.58 5.18
CA LEU A 367 -8.25 -2.85 4.40
C LEU A 367 -8.77 -1.56 3.78
N GLU A 368 -10.01 -1.51 3.31
CA GLU A 368 -10.67 -0.30 2.77
C GLU A 368 -12.19 -0.42 2.95
N PHE A 369 -12.92 0.70 2.82
CA PHE A 369 -14.37 0.70 2.87
C PHE A 369 -14.98 1.86 2.07
N ILE A 370 -16.26 1.71 1.68
CA ILE A 370 -17.08 2.77 1.08
C ILE A 370 -18.51 2.70 1.63
N TRP A 371 -19.16 3.86 1.75
CA TRP A 371 -20.59 3.92 2.07
C TRP A 371 -21.45 3.47 0.89
N ALA A 372 -22.54 2.75 1.18
CA ALA A 372 -23.64 2.61 0.24
C ALA A 372 -24.40 3.95 0.12
N PRO A 373 -25.01 4.27 -1.04
CA PRO A 373 -25.76 5.51 -1.24
C PRO A 373 -26.90 5.76 -0.24
N ASP A 374 -27.41 4.71 0.40
CA ASP A 374 -28.50 4.79 1.39
C ASP A 374 -28.07 5.25 2.79
N SER A 375 -26.77 5.44 3.03
CA SER A 375 -26.22 5.80 4.36
C SER A 375 -26.51 4.79 5.48
N GLN A 376 -27.03 3.61 5.15
CA GLN A 376 -27.37 2.56 6.11
C GLN A 376 -26.38 1.39 6.07
N ARG A 377 -25.62 1.25 4.98
CA ARG A 377 -24.74 0.11 4.76
C ARG A 377 -23.34 0.56 4.34
N ILE A 378 -22.34 -0.24 4.70
CA ILE A 378 -20.94 0.00 4.35
C ILE A 378 -20.36 -1.26 3.69
N PHE A 379 -19.78 -1.10 2.50
CA PHE A 379 -18.98 -2.13 1.85
C PHE A 379 -17.54 -2.00 2.35
N PHE A 380 -16.87 -3.11 2.61
CA PHE A 380 -15.49 -3.11 3.08
C PHE A 380 -14.74 -4.35 2.61
N THR A 381 -13.43 -4.25 2.45
CA THR A 381 -12.60 -5.41 2.08
C THR A 381 -11.97 -6.07 3.29
N VAL A 382 -11.88 -7.39 3.27
CA VAL A 382 -11.25 -8.22 4.30
C VAL A 382 -10.12 -9.03 3.68
N GLU A 383 -8.94 -9.01 4.29
CA GLU A 383 -7.87 -9.95 3.97
C GLU A 383 -8.06 -11.26 4.73
N ASP A 384 -8.13 -12.38 4.03
CA ASP A 384 -8.25 -13.71 4.62
C ASP A 384 -7.46 -14.74 3.80
N ARG A 385 -6.46 -15.35 4.44
CA ARG A 385 -5.59 -16.40 3.87
C ARG A 385 -5.08 -16.08 2.47
N GLY A 386 -4.49 -14.90 2.32
CA GLY A 386 -3.93 -14.46 1.05
C GLY A 386 -4.93 -13.94 0.02
N ARG A 387 -6.23 -13.89 0.31
CA ARG A 387 -7.26 -13.35 -0.60
C ARG A 387 -7.80 -12.06 0.02
N ARG A 388 -8.34 -11.18 -0.83
CA ARG A 388 -9.01 -9.95 -0.38
C ARG A 388 -10.42 -9.89 -0.94
N ASN A 389 -11.42 -10.04 -0.07
CA ASN A 389 -12.83 -10.19 -0.42
C ASN A 389 -13.64 -8.94 -0.08
N ILE A 390 -14.78 -8.71 -0.75
CA ILE A 390 -15.69 -7.60 -0.46
C ILE A 390 -16.86 -8.08 0.41
N HIS A 391 -17.06 -7.42 1.54
CA HIS A 391 -18.13 -7.65 2.51
C HIS A 391 -19.05 -6.42 2.60
N LEU A 392 -20.21 -6.61 3.22
CA LEU A 392 -21.21 -5.58 3.51
C LEU A 392 -21.67 -5.71 4.95
N VAL A 393 -21.77 -4.58 5.67
CA VAL A 393 -22.32 -4.53 7.03
C VAL A 393 -23.30 -3.36 7.16
N SER A 394 -24.22 -3.46 8.11
CA SER A 394 -25.08 -2.35 8.52
C SER A 394 -24.28 -1.32 9.34
N ALA A 395 -24.55 -0.04 9.12
CA ALA A 395 -23.90 1.06 9.83
C ALA A 395 -24.27 1.15 11.32
N VAL A 396 -25.25 0.35 11.78
CA VAL A 396 -25.59 0.19 13.20
C VAL A 396 -25.08 -1.14 13.80
N GLY A 397 -24.25 -1.87 13.06
CA GLY A 397 -23.69 -3.16 13.49
C GLY A 397 -24.49 -4.38 13.05
N GLY A 398 -24.07 -5.56 13.54
CA GLY A 398 -24.61 -6.86 13.14
C GLY A 398 -23.62 -7.67 12.31
N ALA A 399 -24.06 -8.84 11.83
CA ALA A 399 -23.21 -9.72 11.04
C ALA A 399 -22.90 -9.12 9.66
N SER A 400 -21.65 -9.23 9.22
CA SER A 400 -21.29 -8.89 7.84
C SER A 400 -21.71 -9.99 6.86
N ARG A 401 -21.99 -9.60 5.62
CA ARG A 401 -22.33 -10.50 4.50
C ARG A 401 -21.24 -10.42 3.44
N LEU A 402 -20.76 -11.57 2.98
CA LEU A 402 -19.86 -11.66 1.82
C LEU A 402 -20.61 -11.28 0.53
N VAL A 403 -20.02 -10.40 -0.28
CA VAL A 403 -20.62 -9.89 -1.53
C VAL A 403 -19.85 -10.39 -2.76
N VAL A 404 -18.53 -10.25 -2.75
CA VAL A 404 -17.65 -10.68 -3.84
C VAL A 404 -16.48 -11.45 -3.28
N THR A 405 -16.21 -12.64 -3.83
CA THR A 405 -15.08 -13.48 -3.46
C THR A 405 -14.52 -14.23 -4.67
N CYS A 406 -13.25 -14.59 -4.59
CA CYS A 406 -12.46 -15.21 -5.64
C CYS A 406 -11.13 -15.72 -5.07
N SER A 407 -10.40 -16.52 -5.86
CA SER A 407 -8.95 -16.75 -5.64
C SER A 407 -8.15 -15.55 -6.17
N CYS A 408 -8.38 -14.39 -5.57
CA CYS A 408 -7.85 -13.11 -6.06
C CYS A 408 -7.85 -12.06 -4.94
N SER A 409 -7.29 -10.89 -5.22
CA SER A 409 -7.34 -9.73 -4.33
C SER A 409 -8.16 -8.59 -4.96
N LEU A 410 -9.18 -8.13 -4.23
CA LEU A 410 -10.09 -7.05 -4.63
C LEU A 410 -9.73 -5.74 -3.93
N GLY A 411 -9.88 -4.59 -4.58
CA GLY A 411 -9.63 -3.29 -3.96
C GLY A 411 -10.22 -2.11 -4.74
N ASP A 412 -9.90 -0.89 -4.32
CA ASP A 412 -10.32 0.37 -4.94
C ASP A 412 -11.83 0.43 -5.25
N MET A 413 -12.67 -0.01 -4.31
CA MET A 413 -14.12 -0.08 -4.54
C MET A 413 -14.75 1.28 -4.82
N GLN A 414 -15.73 1.28 -5.72
CA GLN A 414 -16.64 2.37 -6.04
C GLN A 414 -18.06 1.80 -6.15
N ILE A 415 -19.09 2.61 -5.89
CA ILE A 415 -20.49 2.21 -6.02
C ILE A 415 -21.29 3.24 -6.82
N SER A 416 -22.17 2.77 -7.70
CA SER A 416 -23.08 3.63 -8.45
C SER A 416 -24.07 4.34 -7.53
N ARG A 417 -24.51 5.55 -7.90
CA ARG A 417 -25.47 6.34 -7.09
C ARG A 417 -26.80 5.63 -6.82
N ASP A 418 -27.23 4.76 -7.73
CA ASP A 418 -28.42 3.93 -7.54
C ASP A 418 -28.20 2.71 -6.62
N GLY A 419 -26.96 2.50 -6.16
CA GLY A 419 -26.57 1.44 -5.24
C GLY A 419 -26.54 0.03 -5.85
N LYS A 420 -26.63 -0.10 -7.18
CA LYS A 420 -26.78 -1.40 -7.84
C LYS A 420 -25.49 -2.00 -8.38
N THR A 421 -24.50 -1.18 -8.71
CA THR A 421 -23.26 -1.63 -9.36
C THR A 421 -22.06 -1.29 -8.48
N LEU A 422 -21.27 -2.30 -8.16
CA LEU A 422 -19.92 -2.13 -7.61
C LEU A 422 -18.92 -2.14 -8.77
N VAL A 423 -17.95 -1.23 -8.71
CA VAL A 423 -16.76 -1.20 -9.58
C VAL A 423 -15.55 -1.30 -8.67
N TYR A 424 -14.56 -2.12 -9.03
CA TYR A 424 -13.39 -2.37 -8.18
C TYR A 424 -12.22 -2.89 -9.02
N THR A 425 -11.00 -2.81 -8.47
CA THR A 425 -9.84 -3.48 -9.03
C THR A 425 -9.78 -4.94 -8.60
N GLN A 426 -9.28 -5.79 -9.49
CA GLN A 426 -9.06 -7.21 -9.24
C GLN A 426 -7.69 -7.62 -9.80
N GLN A 427 -6.96 -8.41 -9.03
CA GLN A 427 -5.69 -9.03 -9.44
C GLN A 427 -5.53 -10.42 -8.82
N SER A 428 -4.62 -11.22 -9.35
CA SER A 428 -4.18 -12.49 -8.74
C SER A 428 -2.67 -12.67 -8.90
N GLY A 429 -2.12 -13.75 -8.36
CA GLY A 429 -0.72 -14.11 -8.59
C GLY A 429 -0.33 -14.33 -10.07
N SER A 430 -1.34 -14.50 -10.95
CA SER A 430 -1.15 -14.76 -12.38
C SER A 430 -1.83 -13.74 -13.29
N ARG A 431 -2.44 -12.68 -12.74
CA ARG A 431 -3.07 -11.61 -13.53
C ARG A 431 -2.83 -10.24 -12.87
N PRO A 432 -2.30 -9.24 -13.62
CA PRO A 432 -2.17 -7.88 -13.11
C PRO A 432 -3.54 -7.25 -12.86
N VAL A 433 -3.52 -6.09 -12.21
CA VAL A 433 -4.73 -5.31 -11.90
C VAL A 433 -5.52 -5.00 -13.18
N GLU A 434 -6.80 -5.37 -13.17
CA GLU A 434 -7.82 -4.92 -14.12
C GLU A 434 -9.07 -4.44 -13.35
N ILE A 435 -9.88 -3.60 -13.97
CA ILE A 435 -11.13 -3.08 -13.38
C ILE A 435 -12.27 -4.04 -13.72
N TYR A 436 -13.08 -4.37 -12.72
CA TYR A 436 -14.27 -5.20 -12.84
C TYR A 436 -15.50 -4.46 -12.35
N ALA A 437 -16.66 -4.91 -12.80
CA ALA A 437 -17.94 -4.51 -12.27
C ALA A 437 -18.76 -5.74 -11.86
N ALA A 438 -19.53 -5.61 -10.78
CA ALA A 438 -20.47 -6.64 -10.34
C ALA A 438 -21.73 -5.99 -9.74
N SER A 439 -22.80 -6.78 -9.62
CA SER A 439 -23.97 -6.37 -8.85
C SER A 439 -23.61 -6.17 -7.38
N ALA A 440 -24.06 -5.08 -6.77
CA ALA A 440 -23.87 -4.78 -5.35
C ALA A 440 -24.63 -5.76 -4.42
N ALA A 441 -25.62 -6.48 -4.95
CA ALA A 441 -26.26 -7.58 -4.24
C ALA A 441 -25.38 -8.85 -4.20
N GLY A 442 -24.36 -8.93 -5.05
CA GLY A 442 -23.57 -10.12 -5.35
C GLY A 442 -23.89 -10.65 -6.76
N GLY A 443 -22.98 -11.44 -7.32
CA GLY A 443 -23.12 -12.03 -8.66
C GLY A 443 -21.77 -12.22 -9.36
N ALA A 444 -21.82 -12.79 -10.57
CA ALA A 444 -20.62 -13.00 -11.37
C ALA A 444 -20.03 -11.64 -11.81
N PRO A 445 -18.73 -11.41 -11.59
CA PRO A 445 -18.09 -10.17 -12.01
C PRO A 445 -17.82 -10.18 -13.52
N ARG A 446 -17.81 -8.99 -14.12
CA ARG A 446 -17.43 -8.80 -15.53
C ARG A 446 -16.26 -7.82 -15.64
N PRO A 447 -15.28 -8.08 -16.51
CA PRO A 447 -14.19 -7.14 -16.74
C PRO A 447 -14.72 -5.86 -17.41
N VAL A 448 -14.24 -4.72 -16.95
CA VAL A 448 -14.42 -3.40 -17.57
C VAL A 448 -13.20 -3.05 -18.41
N THR A 449 -12.02 -3.46 -17.97
CA THR A 449 -10.76 -3.33 -18.70
C THR A 449 -10.14 -4.70 -18.98
N ASN A 450 -9.28 -4.74 -19.99
CA ASN A 450 -8.48 -5.91 -20.33
C ASN A 450 -7.18 -5.49 -21.03
N LEU A 451 -6.49 -4.50 -20.44
CA LEU A 451 -5.38 -3.78 -21.10
C LEU A 451 -4.19 -4.70 -21.40
N ASN A 452 -3.95 -5.68 -20.54
CA ASN A 452 -2.75 -6.51 -20.63
C ASN A 452 -2.94 -7.83 -21.38
N GLN A 453 -4.16 -8.18 -21.82
CA GLN A 453 -4.47 -9.52 -22.31
C GLN A 453 -3.62 -9.96 -23.50
N SER A 454 -3.40 -9.08 -24.48
CA SER A 454 -2.59 -9.38 -25.66
C SER A 454 -1.14 -9.73 -25.31
N ILE A 455 -0.60 -9.12 -24.26
CA ILE A 455 0.74 -9.42 -23.75
C ILE A 455 0.71 -10.77 -23.03
N LEU A 456 -0.24 -10.95 -22.10
CA LEU A 456 -0.36 -12.16 -21.27
C LEU A 456 -0.62 -13.42 -22.11
N ASP A 457 -1.34 -13.30 -23.24
CA ASP A 457 -1.64 -14.44 -24.11
C ASP A 457 -0.40 -15.08 -24.74
N ARG A 458 0.71 -14.33 -24.83
CA ARG A 458 2.00 -14.83 -25.34
C ARG A 458 2.76 -15.68 -24.33
N TYR A 459 2.40 -15.60 -23.04
CA TYR A 459 3.17 -16.21 -21.95
C TYR A 459 2.38 -17.25 -21.17
N HIS A 460 3.09 -18.26 -20.67
CA HIS A 460 2.57 -19.23 -19.71
C HIS A 460 2.66 -18.63 -18.30
N LEU A 461 1.51 -18.44 -17.66
CA LEU A 461 1.42 -17.98 -16.27
C LEU A 461 0.79 -19.10 -15.45
N SER A 462 1.55 -19.60 -14.48
CA SER A 462 1.12 -20.72 -13.64
C SER A 462 0.22 -20.21 -12.51
N PRO A 463 -0.84 -20.94 -12.13
CA PRO A 463 -1.65 -20.56 -10.97
C PRO A 463 -0.84 -20.65 -9.68
N TYR A 464 -1.24 -19.87 -8.67
CA TYR A 464 -0.73 -20.05 -7.31
C TYR A 464 -1.46 -21.25 -6.69
N GLU A 465 -0.72 -22.28 -6.31
CA GLU A 465 -1.26 -23.45 -5.63
C GLU A 465 -1.12 -23.26 -4.12
N GLU A 466 -2.23 -23.15 -3.39
CA GLU A 466 -2.19 -23.09 -1.93
C GLU A 466 -1.97 -24.49 -1.35
N PHE A 467 -1.07 -24.61 -0.38
CA PHE A 467 -0.90 -25.80 0.44
C PHE A 467 -0.74 -25.42 1.92
N ARG A 468 -0.88 -26.42 2.79
CA ARG A 468 -0.78 -26.27 4.24
C ARG A 468 0.21 -27.30 4.78
N VAL A 469 1.05 -26.87 5.71
CA VAL A 469 1.89 -27.74 6.53
C VAL A 469 1.61 -27.50 8.00
N GLU A 470 1.96 -28.47 8.85
CA GLU A 470 1.96 -28.29 10.30
C GLU A 470 3.38 -27.95 10.76
N ALA A 471 3.51 -26.85 11.50
CA ALA A 471 4.73 -26.54 12.23
C ALA A 471 4.98 -27.60 13.34
N PRO A 472 6.17 -27.64 13.96
CA PRO A 472 6.47 -28.62 15.01
C PRO A 472 5.48 -28.64 16.19
N ASP A 473 4.86 -27.49 16.50
CA ASP A 473 3.83 -27.36 17.53
C ASP A 473 2.38 -27.55 17.01
N ARG A 474 2.24 -28.09 15.79
CA ARG A 474 0.99 -28.32 15.05
C ARG A 474 0.26 -27.05 14.60
N THR A 475 0.89 -25.87 14.70
CA THR A 475 0.33 -24.65 14.10
C THR A 475 0.21 -24.82 12.58
N PRO A 476 -0.95 -24.53 11.97
CA PRO A 476 -1.10 -24.61 10.52
C PRO A 476 -0.40 -23.43 9.84
N VAL A 477 0.52 -23.73 8.93
CA VAL A 477 1.22 -22.74 8.09
C VAL A 477 0.72 -22.90 6.65
N TYR A 478 0.12 -21.84 6.13
CA TYR A 478 -0.36 -21.80 4.74
C TYR A 478 0.71 -21.21 3.84
N SER A 479 0.75 -21.65 2.59
CA SER A 479 1.80 -21.27 1.65
C SER A 479 1.28 -21.35 0.22
N PHE A 480 1.90 -20.59 -0.68
CA PHE A 480 1.67 -20.73 -2.12
C PHE A 480 2.87 -21.41 -2.78
N MET A 481 2.60 -22.22 -3.80
CA MET A 481 3.58 -22.82 -4.69
C MET A 481 3.26 -22.47 -6.13
N ILE A 482 4.29 -22.21 -6.93
CA ILE A 482 4.16 -21.98 -8.36
C ILE A 482 5.14 -22.88 -9.07
N LYS A 483 4.63 -23.63 -10.05
CA LYS A 483 5.43 -24.53 -10.88
C LYS A 483 5.92 -23.81 -12.13
N PRO A 484 7.11 -24.18 -12.64
CA PRO A 484 7.61 -23.60 -13.89
C PRO A 484 6.70 -23.95 -15.08
N PRO A 485 6.71 -23.14 -16.15
CA PRO A 485 6.01 -23.47 -17.39
C PRO A 485 6.37 -24.86 -17.90
N ASN A 486 5.37 -25.57 -18.44
CA ASN A 486 5.55 -26.92 -19.00
C ASN A 486 6.08 -27.93 -17.97
N PHE A 487 5.63 -27.78 -16.72
CA PHE A 487 5.97 -28.66 -15.63
C PHE A 487 5.71 -30.14 -15.97
N ASP A 488 6.75 -30.93 -15.81
CA ASP A 488 6.75 -32.39 -15.93
C ASP A 488 7.08 -33.00 -14.55
N PRO A 489 6.15 -33.74 -13.93
CA PRO A 489 6.34 -34.34 -12.60
C PRO A 489 7.41 -35.44 -12.55
N SER A 490 7.89 -35.94 -13.70
CA SER A 490 8.99 -36.91 -13.77
C SER A 490 10.38 -36.26 -13.65
N ARG A 491 10.46 -34.93 -13.80
CA ARG A 491 11.70 -34.15 -13.64
C ARG A 491 11.83 -33.63 -12.22
N ARG A 492 13.07 -33.39 -11.80
CA ARG A 492 13.39 -32.70 -10.54
C ARG A 492 13.80 -31.26 -10.79
N TYR A 493 13.16 -30.33 -10.09
CA TYR A 493 13.35 -28.89 -10.27
C TYR A 493 14.10 -28.26 -9.09
N PRO A 494 14.91 -27.22 -9.35
CA PRO A 494 15.42 -26.36 -8.30
C PRO A 494 14.28 -25.59 -7.63
N VAL A 495 14.44 -25.24 -6.36
CA VAL A 495 13.44 -24.52 -5.56
C VAL A 495 13.96 -23.17 -5.15
N LEU A 496 13.11 -22.15 -5.27
CA LEU A 496 13.30 -20.83 -4.68
C LEU A 496 12.25 -20.58 -3.61
N VAL A 497 12.68 -20.47 -2.35
CA VAL A 497 11.82 -20.07 -1.24
C VAL A 497 11.87 -18.55 -1.11
N LEU A 498 10.76 -17.88 -1.39
CA LEU A 498 10.61 -16.43 -1.23
C LEU A 498 9.99 -16.11 0.13
N ILE A 499 10.71 -15.38 0.96
CA ILE A 499 10.26 -14.97 2.31
C ILE A 499 9.82 -13.51 2.23
N HIS A 500 8.56 -13.24 2.59
CA HIS A 500 8.01 -11.88 2.47
C HIS A 500 8.63 -10.93 3.52
N GLY A 501 8.64 -9.64 3.18
CA GLY A 501 8.90 -8.56 4.13
C GLY A 501 7.73 -8.36 5.11
N GLY A 502 7.88 -7.45 6.05
CA GLY A 502 7.03 -7.38 7.24
C GLY A 502 7.93 -7.26 8.46
N PRO A 503 7.77 -8.06 9.54
CA PRO A 503 7.24 -9.41 9.51
C PRO A 503 5.73 -9.56 9.37
N GLN A 504 4.94 -8.55 9.75
CA GLN A 504 3.48 -8.66 9.66
C GLN A 504 2.93 -8.18 8.30
N SER A 505 3.12 -9.03 7.29
CA SER A 505 2.50 -8.94 5.96
C SER A 505 2.15 -10.37 5.50
N ALA A 506 1.79 -10.59 4.25
CA ALA A 506 1.60 -11.93 3.72
C ALA A 506 1.88 -11.97 2.22
N TRP A 507 2.28 -13.14 1.71
CA TRP A 507 2.04 -13.49 0.33
C TRP A 507 0.54 -13.64 0.10
N THR A 508 0.04 -12.98 -0.94
CA THR A 508 -1.37 -12.95 -1.31
C THR A 508 -1.53 -13.34 -2.78
N GLU A 509 -2.77 -13.61 -3.20
CA GLU A 509 -3.19 -13.68 -4.59
C GLU A 509 -3.13 -12.26 -5.21
N SER A 510 -1.90 -11.75 -5.39
CA SER A 510 -1.65 -10.42 -5.92
C SER A 510 -0.48 -10.42 -6.90
N TRP A 511 -0.50 -9.44 -7.80
CA TRP A 511 0.51 -9.29 -8.83
C TRP A 511 1.60 -8.33 -8.37
N SER A 512 2.80 -8.85 -8.12
CA SER A 512 3.95 -8.00 -7.78
C SER A 512 4.66 -7.49 -9.04
N TYR A 513 5.05 -6.22 -9.07
CA TYR A 513 5.95 -5.70 -10.11
C TYR A 513 7.43 -5.83 -9.74
N ARG A 514 7.75 -6.44 -8.59
CA ARG A 514 9.13 -6.59 -8.09
C ARG A 514 9.48 -7.99 -7.60
N TRP A 515 8.72 -8.57 -6.70
CA TRP A 515 8.93 -9.96 -6.28
C TRP A 515 7.95 -10.84 -7.06
N ASN A 516 8.00 -10.76 -8.40
CA ASN A 516 7.02 -11.44 -9.24
C ASN A 516 7.39 -12.91 -9.39
N ALA A 517 6.60 -13.77 -8.76
CA ALA A 517 6.87 -15.19 -8.73
C ALA A 517 6.72 -15.89 -10.10
N GLN A 518 5.99 -15.30 -11.05
CA GLN A 518 5.91 -15.80 -12.43
C GLN A 518 7.25 -15.65 -13.17
N VAL A 519 8.03 -14.60 -12.88
CA VAL A 519 9.35 -14.40 -13.49
C VAL A 519 10.32 -15.49 -13.03
N PHE A 520 10.32 -15.80 -11.73
CA PHE A 520 11.15 -16.88 -11.19
C PHE A 520 10.68 -18.26 -11.66
N ALA A 521 9.37 -18.52 -11.70
CA ALA A 521 8.85 -19.76 -12.28
C ALA A 521 9.20 -19.88 -13.78
N GLY A 522 9.12 -18.77 -14.53
CA GLY A 522 9.54 -18.69 -15.93
C GLY A 522 11.02 -19.00 -16.14
N ALA A 523 11.88 -18.71 -15.16
CA ALA A 523 13.28 -19.09 -15.14
C ALA A 523 13.55 -20.56 -14.74
N GLY A 524 12.50 -21.37 -14.53
CA GLY A 524 12.61 -22.81 -14.31
C GLY A 524 12.61 -23.27 -12.85
N TYR A 525 12.30 -22.38 -11.90
CA TYR A 525 12.22 -22.70 -10.48
C TYR A 525 10.82 -23.13 -10.07
N ILE A 526 10.73 -24.06 -9.12
CA ILE A 526 9.55 -24.14 -8.26
C ILE A 526 9.67 -22.99 -7.25
N VAL A 527 8.69 -22.10 -7.22
CA VAL A 527 8.68 -20.96 -6.30
C VAL A 527 7.76 -21.28 -5.13
N VAL A 528 8.26 -21.11 -3.91
CA VAL A 528 7.55 -21.40 -2.67
C VAL A 528 7.48 -20.14 -1.84
N MET A 529 6.27 -19.80 -1.39
CA MET A 529 5.94 -18.54 -0.73
C MET A 529 5.20 -18.83 0.57
N PRO A 530 5.94 -19.11 1.67
CA PRO A 530 5.33 -19.39 2.97
C PRO A 530 4.76 -18.14 3.63
N ASN A 531 3.60 -18.30 4.29
CA ASN A 531 3.04 -17.34 5.23
C ASN A 531 3.18 -17.87 6.66
N PRO A 532 4.38 -17.76 7.26
CA PRO A 532 4.64 -18.20 8.63
C PRO A 532 3.90 -17.33 9.65
N ARG A 533 3.90 -17.73 10.93
CA ARG A 533 3.46 -16.86 12.03
C ARG A 533 4.08 -15.48 11.92
N GLY A 534 3.30 -14.48 12.31
CA GLY A 534 3.53 -13.07 11.98
C GLY A 534 2.67 -12.61 10.80
N SER A 535 2.32 -13.51 9.87
CA SER A 535 1.60 -13.09 8.66
C SER A 535 0.21 -12.52 8.93
N THR A 536 -0.22 -11.54 8.13
CA THR A 536 -1.57 -10.97 8.17
C THR A 536 -2.59 -11.87 7.46
N GLY A 537 -3.88 -11.69 7.75
CA GLY A 537 -4.96 -12.47 7.13
C GLY A 537 -5.16 -13.88 7.70
N TYR A 538 -4.44 -14.25 8.76
CA TYR A 538 -4.57 -15.55 9.45
C TYR A 538 -5.12 -15.43 10.89
N GLY A 539 -5.40 -14.21 11.34
CA GLY A 539 -5.93 -13.90 12.67
C GLY A 539 -4.94 -13.14 13.52
N GLN A 540 -5.43 -12.27 14.41
CA GLN A 540 -4.56 -11.37 15.16
C GLN A 540 -3.55 -12.13 16.02
N ARG A 541 -3.98 -13.24 16.64
CA ARG A 541 -3.09 -14.08 17.43
C ARG A 541 -1.93 -14.63 16.58
N PHE A 542 -2.20 -15.06 15.36
CA PHE A 542 -1.15 -15.58 14.47
C PHE A 542 -0.12 -14.50 14.12
N THR A 543 -0.58 -13.26 13.94
CA THR A 543 0.24 -12.06 13.74
C THR A 543 1.04 -11.68 15.00
N ASP A 544 0.44 -11.80 16.19
CA ASP A 544 1.05 -11.42 17.46
C ASP A 544 2.13 -12.41 17.96
N GLU A 545 2.09 -13.67 17.50
CA GLU A 545 2.92 -14.75 18.03
C GLU A 545 4.42 -14.62 17.78
N ILE A 546 4.84 -13.60 17.02
CA ILE A 546 6.24 -13.32 16.69
C ILE A 546 6.87 -12.23 17.55
N ASN A 547 6.09 -11.57 18.41
CA ASN A 547 6.59 -10.55 19.32
C ASN A 547 7.67 -11.14 20.24
N ALA A 548 8.86 -10.55 20.19
CA ALA A 548 10.11 -11.00 20.81
C ALA A 548 10.61 -12.39 20.34
N ASP A 549 10.21 -12.84 19.14
CA ASP A 549 10.51 -14.19 18.63
C ASP A 549 10.82 -14.24 17.12
N TRP A 550 11.44 -13.19 16.58
CA TRP A 550 11.69 -13.07 15.13
C TRP A 550 12.48 -14.23 14.51
N GLY A 551 13.46 -14.80 15.22
CA GLY A 551 14.25 -15.95 14.75
C GLY A 551 13.73 -17.31 15.22
N GLY A 552 12.62 -17.34 15.97
CA GLY A 552 12.07 -18.55 16.59
C GLY A 552 10.99 -19.19 15.73
N LYS A 553 9.72 -19.01 16.11
CA LYS A 553 8.56 -19.63 15.45
C LYS A 553 8.50 -19.37 13.96
N VAL A 554 8.85 -18.17 13.52
CA VAL A 554 8.82 -17.81 12.09
C VAL A 554 9.79 -18.68 11.29
N TYR A 555 11.01 -18.86 11.81
CA TYR A 555 12.01 -19.74 11.21
C TYR A 555 11.53 -21.20 11.21
N GLN A 556 10.94 -21.68 12.31
CA GLN A 556 10.41 -23.05 12.39
C GLN A 556 9.31 -23.31 11.36
N ASP A 557 8.40 -22.34 11.18
CA ASP A 557 7.31 -22.42 10.21
C ASP A 557 7.85 -22.48 8.78
N ILE A 558 8.82 -21.63 8.44
CA ILE A 558 9.49 -21.63 7.13
C ILE A 558 10.21 -22.97 6.91
N MET A 559 10.93 -23.47 7.90
CA MET A 559 11.66 -24.74 7.76
C MET A 559 10.73 -25.96 7.65
N ALA A 560 9.57 -25.95 8.30
CA ALA A 560 8.54 -26.98 8.12
C ALA A 560 7.99 -26.99 6.69
N VAL A 561 7.79 -25.81 6.08
CA VAL A 561 7.43 -25.70 4.66
C VAL A 561 8.55 -26.24 3.77
N VAL A 562 9.80 -25.90 4.06
CA VAL A 562 10.98 -26.39 3.34
C VAL A 562 11.09 -27.91 3.40
N ASP A 563 10.84 -28.52 4.57
CA ASP A 563 10.82 -29.98 4.74
C ASP A 563 9.76 -30.67 3.91
N TYR A 564 8.53 -30.14 3.94
CA TYR A 564 7.46 -30.66 3.10
C TYR A 564 7.83 -30.57 1.62
N VAL A 565 8.31 -29.42 1.15
CA VAL A 565 8.66 -29.21 -0.26
C VAL A 565 9.80 -30.13 -0.69
N ALA A 566 10.83 -30.28 0.14
CA ALA A 566 11.96 -31.16 -0.13
C ALA A 566 11.56 -32.64 -0.27
N SER A 567 10.41 -33.05 0.30
CA SER A 567 9.89 -34.41 0.19
C SER A 567 9.14 -34.70 -1.11
N LEU A 568 8.82 -33.67 -1.90
CA LEU A 568 8.05 -33.82 -3.13
C LEU A 568 8.89 -34.52 -4.22
N PRO A 569 8.32 -35.47 -4.99
CA PRO A 569 9.09 -36.33 -5.90
C PRO A 569 9.76 -35.56 -7.06
N TYR A 570 9.21 -34.41 -7.40
CA TYR A 570 9.67 -33.51 -8.46
C TYR A 570 10.55 -32.37 -7.94
N VAL A 571 10.90 -32.35 -6.66
CA VAL A 571 11.83 -31.36 -6.09
C VAL A 571 13.23 -31.95 -6.00
N ASP A 572 14.23 -31.11 -6.27
CA ASP A 572 15.62 -31.42 -5.99
C ASP A 572 16.08 -30.73 -4.68
N PRO A 573 16.19 -31.47 -3.56
CA PRO A 573 16.57 -30.89 -2.27
C PRO A 573 18.02 -30.38 -2.25
N ASP A 574 18.87 -30.80 -3.20
CA ASP A 574 20.25 -30.31 -3.33
C ASP A 574 20.33 -29.04 -4.19
N ARG A 575 19.21 -28.56 -4.72
CA ARG A 575 19.12 -27.31 -5.50
C ARG A 575 18.06 -26.37 -4.94
N MET A 576 18.16 -26.05 -3.65
CA MET A 576 17.28 -25.08 -2.99
C MET A 576 18.00 -23.76 -2.71
N ALA A 577 17.31 -22.65 -2.94
CA ALA A 577 17.72 -21.32 -2.51
C ALA A 577 16.61 -20.64 -1.67
N ALA A 578 16.99 -19.65 -0.87
CA ALA A 578 16.06 -18.76 -0.19
C ALA A 578 16.40 -17.31 -0.46
N ALA A 579 15.36 -16.48 -0.58
CA ALA A 579 15.52 -15.06 -0.84
C ALA A 579 14.42 -14.27 -0.12
N GLY A 580 14.72 -13.03 0.25
CA GLY A 580 13.75 -12.17 0.92
C GLY A 580 14.17 -10.72 0.96
N GLY A 581 13.17 -9.86 1.12
CA GLY A 581 13.30 -8.41 1.25
C GLY A 581 12.95 -7.94 2.65
N SER A 582 13.59 -6.90 3.20
CA SER A 582 13.21 -6.32 4.50
C SER A 582 13.33 -7.36 5.62
N TYR A 583 12.29 -7.61 6.41
CA TYR A 583 12.26 -8.77 7.33
C TYR A 583 12.52 -10.12 6.65
N GLY A 584 12.07 -10.32 5.41
CA GLY A 584 12.44 -11.53 4.65
C GLY A 584 13.94 -11.61 4.41
N GLY A 585 14.61 -10.47 4.20
CA GLY A 585 16.06 -10.37 4.14
C GLY A 585 16.72 -10.64 5.50
N TYR A 586 16.12 -10.17 6.60
CA TYR A 586 16.51 -10.56 7.96
C TYR A 586 16.45 -12.08 8.15
N MET A 587 15.36 -12.72 7.72
CA MET A 587 15.21 -14.17 7.85
C MET A 587 16.22 -14.93 6.98
N VAL A 588 16.56 -14.41 5.79
CA VAL A 588 17.68 -14.95 4.99
C VAL A 588 19.01 -14.83 5.74
N ASN A 589 19.27 -13.68 6.37
CA ASN A 589 20.46 -13.47 7.19
C ASN A 589 20.47 -14.38 8.43
N TRP A 590 19.31 -14.67 9.01
CA TRP A 590 19.15 -15.63 10.10
C TRP A 590 19.46 -17.05 9.62
N ILE A 591 18.85 -17.49 8.52
CA ILE A 591 19.10 -18.80 7.87
C ILE A 591 20.60 -19.04 7.65
N LEU A 592 21.34 -18.02 7.21
CA LEU A 592 22.80 -18.06 7.03
C LEU A 592 23.55 -18.59 8.26
N GLY A 593 23.08 -18.27 9.46
CA GLY A 593 23.65 -18.69 10.74
C GLY A 593 23.12 -20.02 11.28
N GLN A 594 21.96 -20.49 10.79
CA GLN A 594 21.23 -21.62 11.37
C GLN A 594 21.32 -22.92 10.56
N THR A 595 21.54 -22.87 9.23
CA THR A 595 21.52 -24.08 8.40
C THR A 595 22.32 -23.96 7.10
N GLN A 596 22.75 -25.10 6.53
CA GLN A 596 23.50 -25.21 5.27
C GLN A 596 22.70 -25.94 4.17
N ARG A 597 21.38 -26.07 4.34
CA ARG A 597 20.51 -26.76 3.37
C ARG A 597 20.40 -26.02 2.03
N PHE A 598 20.38 -24.70 2.07
CA PHE A 598 20.31 -23.87 0.87
C PHE A 598 21.69 -23.77 0.22
N LYS A 599 21.74 -23.77 -1.12
CA LYS A 599 22.99 -23.62 -1.88
C LYS A 599 23.25 -22.18 -2.34
N ALA A 600 22.23 -21.34 -2.28
CA ALA A 600 22.32 -19.92 -2.58
C ALA A 600 21.33 -19.13 -1.72
N LEU A 601 21.73 -17.95 -1.30
CA LEU A 601 20.89 -17.00 -0.57
C LEU A 601 20.90 -15.64 -1.25
N VAL A 602 19.76 -14.93 -1.19
CA VAL A 602 19.65 -13.55 -1.65
C VAL A 602 19.00 -12.69 -0.56
N SER A 603 19.80 -11.80 0.03
CA SER A 603 19.34 -10.83 1.03
C SER A 603 19.15 -9.47 0.36
N HIS A 604 17.91 -9.00 0.26
CA HIS A 604 17.59 -7.66 -0.24
C HIS A 604 17.12 -6.78 0.91
N ALA A 605 17.74 -5.61 1.12
CA ALA A 605 17.34 -4.68 2.18
C ALA A 605 17.10 -5.36 3.54
N GLY A 606 17.93 -6.36 3.89
CA GLY A 606 17.71 -7.23 5.04
C GLY A 606 18.34 -6.70 6.31
N VAL A 607 17.63 -6.75 7.43
CA VAL A 607 18.22 -6.41 8.73
C VAL A 607 19.28 -7.46 9.10
N PHE A 608 20.47 -7.03 9.46
CA PHE A 608 21.60 -7.92 9.77
C PHE A 608 21.99 -7.84 11.24
N ASP A 609 22.04 -6.62 11.79
CA ASP A 609 22.35 -6.37 13.18
C ASP A 609 21.21 -5.57 13.83
N LEU A 610 20.48 -6.22 14.75
CA LEU A 610 19.26 -5.64 15.32
C LEU A 610 19.56 -4.39 16.17
N ARG A 611 20.69 -4.37 16.89
CA ARG A 611 21.05 -3.25 17.78
C ARG A 611 21.31 -1.99 16.97
N SER A 612 22.13 -2.07 15.92
CA SER A 612 22.37 -0.94 15.02
C SER A 612 21.10 -0.55 14.26
N TRP A 613 20.36 -1.51 13.71
CA TRP A 613 19.13 -1.20 12.97
C TRP A 613 18.09 -0.44 13.81
N ALA A 614 17.83 -0.85 15.05
CA ALA A 614 16.84 -0.16 15.89
C ALA A 614 17.23 1.29 16.23
N MET A 615 18.52 1.63 16.18
CA MET A 615 19.00 3.00 16.38
C MET A 615 19.04 3.82 15.09
N GLU A 616 18.90 3.18 13.93
CA GLU A 616 18.98 3.85 12.62
C GLU A 616 17.62 3.91 11.89
N THR A 617 16.70 2.97 12.16
CA THR A 617 15.35 2.96 11.58
C THR A 617 14.56 4.20 11.99
N GLU A 618 13.70 4.67 11.09
CA GLU A 618 12.83 5.83 11.32
C GLU A 618 11.51 5.49 12.01
N GLU A 619 11.08 4.22 11.96
CA GLU A 619 9.88 3.71 12.62
C GLU A 619 10.25 3.09 13.97
N LEU A 620 10.45 3.91 15.00
CA LEU A 620 10.87 3.42 16.31
C LEU A 620 9.75 2.68 17.06
N TRP A 621 8.47 2.93 16.73
CA TRP A 621 7.36 2.13 17.27
C TRP A 621 7.55 0.63 16.99
N PHE A 622 8.15 0.31 15.85
CA PHE A 622 8.32 -1.06 15.40
C PHE A 622 9.27 -1.88 16.30
N PRO A 623 10.56 -1.53 16.49
CA PRO A 623 11.43 -2.22 17.44
C PRO A 623 10.93 -2.12 18.89
N ILE A 624 10.33 -0.99 19.30
CA ILE A 624 9.77 -0.84 20.65
C ILE A 624 8.70 -1.90 20.92
N TRP A 625 7.83 -2.17 19.95
CA TRP A 625 6.80 -3.19 20.11
C TRP A 625 7.35 -4.61 19.92
N ASP A 626 7.89 -4.90 18.73
CA ASP A 626 8.24 -6.26 18.31
C ASP A 626 9.42 -6.83 19.08
N LEU A 627 10.37 -5.99 19.53
CA LEU A 627 11.53 -6.41 20.32
C LEU A 627 11.38 -6.02 21.81
N ARG A 628 10.18 -5.56 22.21
CA ARG A 628 9.81 -5.21 23.60
C ARG A 628 10.78 -4.22 24.24
N GLY A 629 10.95 -3.07 23.58
CA GLY A 629 11.80 -1.97 24.03
C GLY A 629 13.03 -1.76 23.16
N MET A 630 13.75 -0.68 23.44
CA MET A 630 14.98 -0.33 22.75
C MET A 630 16.17 -1.18 23.23
N PRO A 631 17.31 -1.22 22.50
CA PRO A 631 18.45 -2.08 22.84
C PRO A 631 19.08 -1.89 24.23
N TRP A 632 18.84 -0.75 24.89
CA TRP A 632 19.29 -0.47 26.26
C TRP A 632 18.26 -0.89 27.32
N GLU A 633 17.01 -1.13 26.94
CA GLU A 633 15.93 -1.59 27.82
C GLU A 633 15.82 -3.11 27.81
N ASN A 634 16.00 -3.73 26.63
CA ASN A 634 15.89 -5.19 26.45
C ASN A 634 17.08 -5.76 25.66
N PRO A 635 18.33 -5.61 26.14
CA PRO A 635 19.52 -6.01 25.39
C PRO A 635 19.55 -7.50 25.01
N GLU A 636 18.94 -8.37 25.83
CA GLU A 636 18.92 -9.82 25.62
C GLU A 636 18.16 -10.23 24.35
N THR A 637 17.04 -9.57 24.05
CA THR A 637 16.24 -9.89 22.86
C THR A 637 17.00 -9.54 21.58
N TYR A 638 17.68 -8.38 21.57
CA TYR A 638 18.53 -7.96 20.46
C TYR A 638 19.71 -8.91 20.28
N GLU A 639 20.40 -9.29 21.36
CA GLU A 639 21.54 -10.20 21.30
C GLU A 639 21.13 -11.59 20.80
N ARG A 640 20.01 -12.12 21.30
CA ARG A 640 19.53 -13.45 20.93
C ARG A 640 19.14 -13.56 19.46
N TRP A 641 18.45 -12.54 18.93
CA TRP A 641 17.82 -12.63 17.61
C TRP A 641 18.59 -11.90 16.51
N SER A 642 19.80 -11.41 16.77
CA SER A 642 20.60 -10.73 15.75
C SER A 642 21.40 -11.71 14.89
N PRO A 643 21.20 -11.74 13.55
CA PRO A 643 22.01 -12.56 12.64
C PRO A 643 23.52 -12.33 12.76
N SER A 644 23.94 -11.10 13.08
CA SER A 644 25.34 -10.71 13.30
C SER A 644 26.06 -11.56 14.36
N ASN A 645 25.33 -12.16 15.32
CA ASN A 645 25.92 -13.02 16.35
C ASN A 645 26.25 -14.44 15.87
N TYR A 646 25.86 -14.80 14.65
CA TYR A 646 26.02 -16.16 14.10
C TYR A 646 27.00 -16.23 12.92
N ILE A 647 27.78 -15.18 12.68
CA ILE A 647 28.74 -15.06 11.56
C ILE A 647 29.70 -16.26 11.44
N ARG A 648 30.07 -16.89 12.56
CA ARG A 648 30.98 -18.05 12.56
C ARG A 648 30.44 -19.23 11.73
N ASN A 649 29.11 -19.36 11.65
CA ASN A 649 28.42 -20.44 10.97
C ASN A 649 28.21 -20.18 9.47
N PHE A 650 28.49 -18.96 8.99
CA PHE A 650 28.21 -18.59 7.61
C PHE A 650 29.10 -19.38 6.65
N SER A 651 28.45 -19.98 5.66
CA SER A 651 29.09 -20.85 4.66
C SER A 651 28.35 -20.87 3.32
N THR A 652 27.06 -20.52 3.31
CA THR A 652 26.24 -20.51 2.10
C THR A 652 26.52 -19.27 1.24
N PRO A 653 26.74 -19.42 -0.07
CA PRO A 653 26.91 -18.30 -0.98
C PRO A 653 25.74 -17.30 -0.91
N THR A 654 26.05 -16.01 -0.72
CA THR A 654 25.03 -14.96 -0.55
C THR A 654 25.21 -13.76 -1.47
N LEU A 655 24.14 -13.40 -2.18
CA LEU A 655 23.98 -12.11 -2.85
C LEU A 655 23.32 -11.11 -1.89
N VAL A 656 23.93 -9.95 -1.73
CA VAL A 656 23.43 -8.83 -0.92
C VAL A 656 23.03 -7.70 -1.86
N ILE A 657 21.80 -7.21 -1.74
CA ILE A 657 21.25 -6.13 -2.59
C ILE A 657 20.66 -5.02 -1.73
N HIS A 658 20.99 -3.76 -2.01
CA HIS A 658 20.52 -2.62 -1.19
C HIS A 658 20.42 -1.32 -1.99
N GLY A 659 19.53 -0.40 -1.59
CA GLY A 659 19.48 0.98 -2.08
C GLY A 659 20.07 1.96 -1.05
N GLU A 660 20.92 2.91 -1.44
CA GLU A 660 21.57 3.81 -0.47
C GLU A 660 20.61 4.79 0.22
N LEU A 661 19.46 5.05 -0.39
CA LEU A 661 18.41 5.89 0.19
C LEU A 661 17.41 5.09 1.03
N ASP A 662 17.70 3.84 1.37
CA ASP A 662 16.84 3.06 2.27
C ASP A 662 16.98 3.55 3.71
N PHE A 663 15.95 4.22 4.24
CA PHE A 663 15.90 4.65 5.64
C PHE A 663 15.09 3.70 6.53
N ARG A 664 14.41 2.69 5.94
CA ARG A 664 13.67 1.66 6.67
C ARG A 664 14.61 0.59 7.22
N VAL A 665 15.46 0.09 6.33
CA VAL A 665 16.59 -0.78 6.68
C VAL A 665 17.84 -0.08 6.17
N PRO A 666 18.55 0.68 7.01
CA PRO A 666 19.65 1.53 6.55
C PRO A 666 20.76 0.77 5.83
N TYR A 667 21.32 1.39 4.79
CA TYR A 667 22.29 0.77 3.88
C TYR A 667 23.49 0.11 4.60
N GLY A 668 23.84 0.62 5.78
CA GLY A 668 24.89 0.08 6.64
C GLY A 668 24.67 -1.40 6.98
N GLN A 669 23.42 -1.87 7.06
CA GLN A 669 23.09 -3.28 7.30
C GLN A 669 23.64 -4.22 6.22
N ALA A 670 23.54 -3.82 4.94
CA ALA A 670 24.13 -4.59 3.85
C ALA A 670 25.65 -4.57 3.86
N LEU A 671 26.27 -3.43 4.18
CA LEU A 671 27.73 -3.35 4.27
C LEU A 671 28.29 -4.23 5.38
N GLN A 672 27.65 -4.24 6.55
CA GLN A 672 28.01 -5.10 7.67
C GLN A 672 27.94 -6.58 7.28
N LEU A 673 26.83 -7.02 6.68
CA LEU A 673 26.66 -8.40 6.21
C LEU A 673 27.71 -8.79 5.16
N PHE A 674 27.89 -7.96 4.12
CA PHE A 674 28.85 -8.27 3.05
C PHE A 674 30.29 -8.35 3.58
N THR A 675 30.66 -7.45 4.49
CA THR A 675 31.97 -7.49 5.16
C THR A 675 32.14 -8.78 5.95
N ALA A 676 31.14 -9.19 6.73
CA ALA A 676 31.17 -10.45 7.47
C ALA A 676 31.34 -11.67 6.54
N LEU A 677 30.60 -11.71 5.43
CA LEU A 677 30.70 -12.79 4.43
C LEU A 677 32.11 -12.85 3.82
N GLN A 678 32.66 -11.71 3.39
CA GLN A 678 34.01 -11.62 2.81
C GLN A 678 35.08 -12.06 3.82
N MET A 679 35.00 -11.59 5.07
CA MET A 679 35.92 -11.97 6.14
C MET A 679 35.85 -13.47 6.49
N ARG A 680 34.69 -14.10 6.29
CA ARG A 680 34.50 -15.55 6.43
C ARG A 680 34.87 -16.34 5.17
N GLN A 681 35.32 -15.66 4.11
CA GLN A 681 35.62 -16.24 2.79
C GLN A 681 34.41 -16.98 2.19
N VAL A 682 33.20 -16.53 2.51
CA VAL A 682 31.97 -17.03 1.92
C VAL A 682 31.80 -16.38 0.55
N PRO A 683 31.59 -17.15 -0.53
CA PRO A 683 31.33 -16.59 -1.85
C PRO A 683 30.15 -15.62 -1.78
N SER A 684 30.39 -14.36 -2.12
CA SER A 684 29.37 -13.32 -1.97
C SER A 684 29.51 -12.24 -3.03
N LYS A 685 28.39 -11.56 -3.31
CA LYS A 685 28.29 -10.45 -4.25
C LYS A 685 27.46 -9.34 -3.61
N LEU A 686 27.87 -8.08 -3.81
CA LEU A 686 27.16 -6.89 -3.34
C LEU A 686 26.65 -6.09 -4.56
N LEU A 687 25.35 -5.79 -4.58
CA LEU A 687 24.72 -4.92 -5.59
C LEU A 687 24.09 -3.71 -4.87
N ILE A 688 24.60 -2.51 -5.13
CA ILE A 688 24.11 -1.27 -4.53
C ILE A 688 23.51 -0.36 -5.59
N PHE A 689 22.38 0.25 -5.26
CA PHE A 689 21.72 1.28 -6.06
C PHE A 689 21.79 2.64 -5.33
N PRO A 690 22.70 3.55 -5.71
CA PRO A 690 22.92 4.81 -4.98
C PRO A 690 21.73 5.75 -4.95
N ASP A 691 20.83 5.63 -5.92
CA ASP A 691 19.74 6.56 -6.18
C ASP A 691 18.34 5.91 -6.01
N GLU A 692 18.29 4.83 -5.21
CA GLU A 692 17.11 4.05 -4.88
C GLU A 692 16.94 3.89 -3.38
N GLY A 693 15.69 3.79 -2.93
CA GLY A 693 15.33 3.44 -1.55
C GLY A 693 15.16 1.94 -1.33
N HIS A 694 14.38 1.60 -0.30
CA HIS A 694 14.06 0.23 0.12
C HIS A 694 13.60 -0.70 -1.02
N TRP A 695 12.94 -0.12 -2.02
CA TRP A 695 12.18 -0.85 -3.02
C TRP A 695 12.85 -1.03 -4.38
N VAL A 696 13.93 -0.31 -4.74
CA VAL A 696 14.58 -0.38 -6.07
C VAL A 696 13.57 -0.39 -7.22
N LEU A 697 13.03 0.79 -7.56
CA LEU A 697 11.83 0.90 -8.40
C LEU A 697 12.06 1.46 -9.81
N LYS A 698 13.20 2.07 -10.10
CA LYS A 698 13.47 2.59 -11.44
C LYS A 698 13.54 1.43 -12.44
N PRO A 699 12.96 1.58 -13.64
CA PRO A 699 12.85 0.50 -14.63
C PRO A 699 14.15 -0.26 -14.90
N GLN A 700 15.23 0.46 -15.23
CA GLN A 700 16.52 -0.14 -15.54
C GLN A 700 17.14 -0.83 -14.32
N ASN A 701 17.00 -0.22 -13.14
CA ASN A 701 17.48 -0.80 -11.88
C ASN A 701 16.71 -2.09 -11.56
N SER A 702 15.40 -2.14 -11.82
CA SER A 702 14.59 -3.35 -11.66
C SER A 702 15.03 -4.47 -12.60
N VAL A 703 15.32 -4.17 -13.87
CA VAL A 703 15.86 -5.15 -14.82
C VAL A 703 17.21 -5.70 -14.35
N LEU A 704 18.14 -4.82 -13.94
CA LEU A 704 19.44 -5.24 -13.40
C LEU A 704 19.30 -6.09 -12.13
N TRP A 705 18.36 -5.71 -11.26
CA TRP A 705 18.04 -6.44 -10.03
C TRP A 705 17.65 -7.89 -10.35
N TYR A 706 16.67 -8.09 -11.25
CA TYR A 706 16.24 -9.44 -11.64
C TYR A 706 17.34 -10.25 -12.32
N ARG A 707 18.10 -9.64 -13.24
CA ARG A 707 19.20 -10.33 -13.93
C ARG A 707 20.27 -10.80 -12.95
N THR A 708 20.73 -9.91 -12.07
CA THR A 708 21.74 -10.25 -11.07
C THR A 708 21.26 -11.33 -10.10
N PHE A 709 19.98 -11.26 -9.71
CA PHE A 709 19.33 -12.25 -8.86
C PHE A 709 19.30 -13.62 -9.55
N LEU A 710 18.78 -13.71 -10.77
CA LEU A 710 18.67 -14.96 -11.52
C LEU A 710 20.04 -15.53 -11.87
N ASP A 711 21.00 -14.70 -12.28
CA ASP A 711 22.38 -15.14 -12.56
C ASP A 711 23.02 -15.77 -11.32
N TRP A 712 22.80 -15.17 -10.15
CA TRP A 712 23.28 -15.71 -8.89
C TRP A 712 22.68 -17.09 -8.59
N LEU A 713 21.36 -17.21 -8.70
CA LEU A 713 20.69 -18.50 -8.48
C LEU A 713 21.13 -19.55 -9.49
N ASN A 714 21.20 -19.20 -10.78
CA ASN A 714 21.59 -20.12 -11.85
C ASN A 714 23.00 -20.67 -11.61
N GLN A 715 23.94 -19.79 -11.22
CA GLN A 715 25.31 -20.16 -10.90
C GLN A 715 25.38 -21.21 -9.78
N TRP A 716 24.69 -20.97 -8.67
CA TRP A 716 24.84 -21.78 -7.46
C TRP A 716 23.92 -23.00 -7.40
N LEU A 717 22.77 -22.94 -8.09
CA LEU A 717 21.85 -24.07 -8.25
C LEU A 717 22.13 -24.89 -9.51
N ARG A 718 23.13 -24.50 -10.31
CA ARG A 718 23.54 -25.20 -11.54
C ARG A 718 22.38 -25.40 -12.52
N VAL A 719 21.55 -24.36 -12.66
CA VAL A 719 20.46 -24.35 -13.65
C VAL A 719 21.09 -24.00 -14.99
N PRO A 720 20.88 -24.80 -16.06
CA PRO A 720 21.40 -24.47 -17.38
C PRO A 720 20.89 -23.08 -17.81
N GLN A 721 21.78 -22.21 -18.30
CA GLN A 721 21.34 -20.98 -18.95
C GLN A 721 20.64 -21.37 -20.25
N GLY A 722 19.36 -21.02 -20.36
CA GLY A 722 18.52 -21.25 -21.53
C GLY A 722 18.63 -20.12 -22.55
#